data_AF-A0AAU5SF91-F1
#
_entry.id   AF-A0AAU5SF91-F1
#
_cell.length_a   1.000
_cell.length_b   1.000
_cell.length_c   1.000
_cell.angle_alpha   90.00
_cell.angle_beta   90.00
_cell.angle_gamma   90.00
#
_symmetry.space_group_name_H-M   'P 1'
#
loop_
_entity.id
_entity.type
_entity.pdbx_description
1 polymer ?
#
loop_
_entity_poly.entity_id
_entity_poly.type
_entity_poly.pdbx_seq_one_letter_code
_entity_poly.pdbx_strand_id
1 'polypeptide(L)'
;MITQTPARAASTLLSQGKAATASSTENAGTPASAAVDGDNGTRWSSAAADPQWLQVDLGTTSTLDSVTLDWETAYATAYQIQTSTDGTTWTSVHSTTTGKGGTETVSVNGSGRYVRLYTTQRATQYGVSLWEFQVYGSAGSTNAACSTTNAALHKTATASSTENAGTPASAAVDGDNGTRWSSAAADPQWLQVDLGSSQPICGVQLNWETAYAKAYQIQVSANGQDWTSVYSTTTGPGATELITLSGTGRYVRMYGTQRATQYGYSLWEFQVFTGGSGGSGGTTGGGDGGDGGTTPPPGDATLLSYGKPATASSYQDDANCGGCTPAKAFDHDPATRWATSDTTGWVDPGWIQVDLGATAHITQVVLQWDPAYATSYQIQTSADGTNWTSVYSTTSGKGFKETLNVDGTGRYVRMYGTARSNGYGYSLYDFDVYGTGGDPTAPPAAPPNPGNPEKVVFDDEFNGAAGSEPDSSKWSQDPGNGQNGELETYTDGDNTKMDGNGNLVIEADKTSTGYTSGRINTSDHFNFTYGHVEARIKVSGTQGLWPAFWLLGSNFKTGTPWPQCGEIDIMEHVGSVPDAVYSTLHAPAYNGGNGDGSPYTVAGSDFSTDFHTYALDWDSGHMTFSVDGNAFFTVDKANLEQTRGPWIYDHPFYIILNNAVGGDWPGAPDATSVFPQKMLVDYVRVSQ
;
A
#
# COMPACT_ATOMS: atom_id res chain seq x y z
N MET A 1 44.95 -21.58 -21.20
CA MET A 1 44.19 -20.58 -20.41
C MET A 1 43.49 -19.67 -21.39
N ILE A 2 42.16 -19.81 -21.51
CA ILE A 2 41.32 -18.84 -22.21
C ILE A 2 40.49 -18.23 -21.08
N THR A 3 40.78 -16.98 -20.72
CA THR A 3 39.97 -16.20 -19.78
C THR A 3 38.69 -15.82 -20.50
N GLN A 4 37.59 -16.48 -20.15
CA GLN A 4 36.26 -16.13 -20.61
C GLN A 4 35.84 -14.85 -19.88
N THR A 5 35.65 -13.77 -20.62
CA THR A 5 35.08 -12.52 -20.10
C THR A 5 33.66 -12.81 -19.61
N PRO A 6 33.26 -12.39 -18.39
CA PRO A 6 31.89 -12.55 -17.94
C PRO A 6 30.95 -11.78 -18.89
N ALA A 7 29.88 -12.44 -19.33
CA ALA A 7 28.84 -11.81 -20.13
C ALA A 7 28.16 -10.72 -19.29
N ARG A 8 28.26 -9.44 -19.70
CA ARG A 8 27.40 -8.36 -19.17
C ARG A 8 25.99 -8.57 -19.72
N ALA A 9 24.97 -8.31 -18.89
CA ALA A 9 23.58 -8.22 -19.35
C ALA A 9 23.45 -7.19 -20.49
N ALA A 10 22.54 -7.43 -21.44
CA ALA A 10 22.26 -6.47 -22.51
C ALA A 10 21.73 -5.15 -21.92
N SER A 11 22.16 -4.01 -22.47
CA SER A 11 21.72 -2.69 -22.02
C SER A 11 20.24 -2.48 -22.34
N THR A 12 19.47 -1.95 -21.38
CA THR A 12 18.01 -1.79 -21.49
C THR A 12 17.68 -0.42 -22.10
N LEU A 13 16.69 -0.36 -23.00
CA LEU A 13 16.16 0.92 -23.50
C LEU A 13 15.27 1.55 -22.42
N LEU A 14 15.69 2.69 -21.88
CA LEU A 14 15.07 3.35 -20.72
C LEU A 14 14.09 4.47 -21.10
N SER A 15 14.26 5.09 -22.27
CA SER A 15 13.48 6.27 -22.66
C SER A 15 12.15 5.96 -23.34
N GLN A 16 11.94 4.74 -23.85
CA GLN A 16 10.74 4.43 -24.65
C GLN A 16 9.45 4.56 -23.82
N GLY A 17 8.46 5.27 -24.38
CA GLY A 17 7.17 5.56 -23.76
C GLY A 17 7.22 6.53 -22.58
N LYS A 18 8.38 7.12 -22.27
CA LYS A 18 8.56 8.01 -21.13
C LYS A 18 8.08 9.43 -21.41
N ALA A 19 7.79 10.18 -20.36
CA ALA A 19 7.42 11.59 -20.46
C ALA A 19 8.60 12.40 -21.03
N ALA A 20 8.35 13.15 -22.10
CA ALA A 20 9.34 14.00 -22.75
C ALA A 20 8.85 15.44 -22.86
N THR A 21 9.76 16.39 -22.65
CA THR A 21 9.52 17.82 -22.84
C THR A 21 10.65 18.44 -23.67
N ALA A 22 10.39 19.59 -24.28
CA ALA A 22 11.36 20.27 -25.12
C ALA A 22 11.29 21.79 -24.93
N SER A 23 12.36 22.49 -25.31
CA SER A 23 12.40 23.96 -25.31
C SER A 23 11.37 24.58 -26.26
N SER A 24 11.05 23.89 -27.35
CA SER A 24 10.04 24.29 -28.32
C SER A 24 9.61 23.09 -29.18
N THR A 25 8.49 23.26 -29.87
CA THR A 25 8.04 22.38 -30.94
C THR A 25 7.76 23.21 -32.20
N GLU A 26 8.08 22.69 -33.38
CA GLU A 26 7.81 23.35 -34.66
C GLU A 26 6.30 23.56 -34.86
N ASN A 27 5.50 22.55 -34.55
CA ASN A 27 4.04 22.59 -34.53
C ASN A 27 3.48 21.41 -33.70
N ALA A 28 2.15 21.32 -33.58
CA ALA A 28 1.47 20.28 -32.80
C ALA A 28 1.69 18.84 -33.31
N GLY A 29 2.07 18.67 -34.58
CA GLY A 29 2.34 17.35 -35.18
C GLY A 29 3.74 16.82 -34.94
N THR A 30 4.63 17.58 -34.30
CA THR A 30 6.00 17.16 -33.98
C THR A 30 6.33 17.34 -32.48
N PRO A 31 5.54 16.74 -31.57
CA PRO A 31 5.70 16.92 -30.13
C PRO A 31 6.98 16.26 -29.60
N ALA A 32 7.42 16.64 -28.40
CA ALA A 32 8.57 16.02 -27.73
C ALA A 32 8.40 14.51 -27.49
N SER A 33 7.16 14.06 -27.23
CA SER A 33 6.82 12.65 -27.04
C SER A 33 7.07 11.78 -28.27
N ALA A 34 7.06 12.37 -29.47
CA ALA A 34 7.27 11.67 -30.73
C ALA A 34 8.74 11.33 -31.01
N ALA A 35 9.66 11.66 -30.10
CA ALA A 35 11.05 11.20 -30.17
C ALA A 35 11.33 10.09 -29.15
N VAL A 36 10.31 9.55 -28.48
CA VAL A 36 10.48 8.48 -27.49
C VAL A 36 9.35 7.46 -27.56
N ASP A 37 8.50 7.48 -28.58
CA ASP A 37 7.34 6.61 -28.70
C ASP A 37 7.68 5.24 -29.31
N GLY A 38 8.87 5.11 -29.90
CA GLY A 38 9.34 3.89 -30.56
C GLY A 38 8.80 3.74 -31.98
N ASP A 39 8.24 4.80 -32.57
CA ASP A 39 7.73 4.83 -33.94
C ASP A 39 8.64 5.69 -34.84
N ASN A 40 9.46 5.04 -35.67
CA ASN A 40 10.33 5.74 -36.63
C ASN A 40 9.58 6.53 -37.73
N GLY A 41 8.24 6.55 -37.72
CA GLY A 41 7.40 7.39 -38.58
C GLY A 41 7.00 8.75 -37.97
N THR A 42 7.20 8.95 -36.66
CA THR A 42 6.88 10.19 -35.93
C THR A 42 8.18 10.86 -35.47
N ARG A 43 8.15 12.18 -35.22
CA ARG A 43 9.36 12.91 -34.82
C ARG A 43 9.09 14.11 -33.94
N TRP A 44 10.03 14.43 -33.07
CA TRP A 44 10.14 15.78 -32.50
C TRP A 44 10.85 16.72 -33.48
N SER A 45 10.41 17.98 -33.53
CA SER A 45 11.07 19.06 -34.28
C SER A 45 11.00 20.34 -33.47
N SER A 46 12.09 21.08 -33.39
CA SER A 46 12.20 22.34 -32.64
C SER A 46 11.98 23.59 -33.50
N ALA A 47 11.85 24.75 -32.86
CA ALA A 47 11.93 26.04 -33.56
C ALA A 47 13.34 26.27 -34.13
N ALA A 48 13.43 27.03 -35.24
CA ALA A 48 14.68 27.35 -35.93
C ALA A 48 15.55 28.41 -35.20
N ALA A 49 15.93 28.12 -33.96
CA ALA A 49 16.79 28.95 -33.12
C ALA A 49 17.77 28.08 -32.33
N ASP A 50 18.93 28.62 -31.94
CA ASP A 50 19.89 27.90 -31.08
C ASP A 50 20.05 28.68 -29.76
N PRO A 51 20.16 28.01 -28.60
CA PRO A 51 20.12 26.57 -28.39
C PRO A 51 18.68 26.00 -28.32
N GLN A 52 18.52 24.70 -28.58
CA GLN A 52 17.28 23.94 -28.32
C GLN A 52 17.59 22.70 -27.50
N TRP A 53 16.59 22.19 -26.80
CA TRP A 53 16.74 20.96 -26.04
C TRP A 53 15.49 20.09 -26.08
N LEU A 54 15.71 18.78 -25.96
CA LEU A 54 14.72 17.73 -25.74
C LEU A 54 15.18 16.92 -24.53
N GLN A 55 14.30 16.71 -23.55
CA GLN A 55 14.59 15.90 -22.38
C GLN A 55 13.53 14.82 -22.17
N VAL A 56 13.95 13.74 -21.53
CA VAL A 56 13.10 12.63 -21.11
C VAL A 56 13.24 12.44 -19.59
N ASP A 57 12.12 12.23 -18.91
CA ASP A 57 12.07 11.76 -17.52
C ASP A 57 12.00 10.23 -17.50
N LEU A 58 13.08 9.58 -17.08
CA LEU A 58 13.16 8.11 -17.02
C LEU A 58 12.27 7.53 -15.89
N GLY A 59 11.79 8.38 -14.97
CA GLY A 59 11.00 8.03 -13.79
C GLY A 59 11.85 7.72 -12.56
N THR A 60 13.08 7.22 -12.74
CA THR A 60 14.05 6.94 -11.65
C THR A 60 15.47 7.31 -12.09
N THR A 61 16.34 7.62 -11.12
CA THR A 61 17.76 7.88 -11.41
C THR A 61 18.41 6.62 -11.95
N SER A 62 18.71 6.59 -13.24
CA SER A 62 19.29 5.42 -13.91
C SER A 62 20.76 5.64 -14.24
N THR A 63 21.54 4.56 -14.35
CA THR A 63 22.91 4.60 -14.89
C THR A 63 22.85 4.44 -16.40
N LEU A 64 23.52 5.32 -17.13
CA LEU A 64 23.49 5.33 -18.59
C LEU A 64 24.73 4.61 -19.15
N ASP A 65 24.53 3.81 -20.18
CA ASP A 65 25.61 3.18 -20.97
C ASP A 65 25.81 3.90 -22.31
N SER A 66 24.72 4.23 -23.01
CA SER A 66 24.77 4.89 -24.31
C SER A 66 23.49 5.65 -24.63
N VAL A 67 23.59 6.59 -25.57
CA VAL A 67 22.45 7.30 -26.15
C VAL A 67 22.52 7.14 -27.66
N THR A 68 21.42 6.74 -28.28
CA THR A 68 21.24 6.75 -29.73
C THR A 68 20.32 7.89 -30.13
N LEU A 69 20.81 8.74 -31.02
CA LEU A 69 20.08 9.85 -31.62
C LEU A 69 19.76 9.46 -33.06
N ASP A 70 18.49 9.28 -33.39
CA ASP A 70 18.07 9.05 -34.78
C ASP A 70 17.57 10.36 -35.39
N TRP A 71 18.49 11.08 -36.05
CA TRP A 71 18.21 12.39 -36.59
C TRP A 71 17.40 12.33 -37.89
N GLU A 72 16.57 13.33 -38.10
CA GLU A 72 16.11 13.72 -39.43
C GLU A 72 17.26 14.37 -40.23
N THR A 73 17.01 14.74 -41.50
CA THR A 73 17.89 15.62 -42.28
C THR A 73 18.32 16.88 -41.51
N ALA A 74 17.46 17.45 -40.66
CA ALA A 74 17.77 18.59 -39.81
C ALA A 74 18.33 18.14 -38.43
N TYR A 75 19.66 18.15 -38.30
CA TYR A 75 20.39 17.70 -37.10
C TYR A 75 21.25 18.81 -36.46
N ALA A 76 21.86 18.52 -35.31
CA ALA A 76 22.80 19.41 -34.63
C ALA A 76 24.26 19.05 -34.94
N THR A 77 25.08 20.02 -35.37
CA THR A 77 26.54 19.82 -35.45
C THR A 77 27.18 19.95 -34.07
N ALA A 78 26.65 20.78 -33.17
CA ALA A 78 27.11 20.88 -31.80
C ALA A 78 25.99 20.59 -30.80
N TYR A 79 26.23 19.63 -29.90
CA TYR A 79 25.29 19.24 -28.86
C TYR A 79 25.99 18.64 -27.65
N GLN A 80 25.24 18.56 -26.55
CA GLN A 80 25.63 17.88 -25.33
C GLN A 80 24.55 16.87 -24.93
N ILE A 81 24.97 15.73 -24.38
CA ILE A 81 24.06 14.89 -23.61
C ILE A 81 24.29 15.24 -22.15
N GLN A 82 23.20 15.53 -21.45
CA GLN A 82 23.23 15.96 -20.06
C GLN A 82 22.34 15.07 -19.21
N THR A 83 22.74 14.85 -17.97
CA THR A 83 21.92 14.17 -16.96
C THR A 83 21.59 15.13 -15.82
N SER A 84 20.46 14.86 -15.17
CA SER A 84 19.99 15.59 -14.00
C SER A 84 19.19 14.68 -13.08
N THR A 85 19.27 14.89 -11.78
CA THR A 85 18.42 14.23 -10.78
C THR A 85 17.11 14.97 -10.55
N ASP A 86 17.08 16.28 -10.80
CA ASP A 86 15.99 17.20 -10.42
C ASP A 86 15.30 17.89 -11.63
N GLY A 87 15.83 17.71 -12.84
CA GLY A 87 15.32 18.32 -14.08
C GLY A 87 15.71 19.79 -14.28
N THR A 88 16.49 20.37 -13.35
CA THR A 88 16.88 21.79 -13.34
C THR A 88 18.38 22.01 -13.33
N THR A 89 19.13 21.19 -12.58
CA THR A 89 20.59 21.21 -12.48
C THR A 89 21.17 20.14 -13.39
N TRP A 90 21.98 20.54 -14.38
CA TRP A 90 22.42 19.65 -15.46
C TRP A 90 23.93 19.43 -15.46
N THR A 91 24.35 18.18 -15.61
CA THR A 91 25.76 17.78 -15.81
C THR A 91 25.94 17.20 -17.20
N SER A 92 26.90 17.71 -17.97
CA SER A 92 27.21 17.18 -19.31
C SER A 92 28.01 15.89 -19.22
N VAL A 93 27.44 14.80 -19.74
CA VAL A 93 28.07 13.46 -19.81
C VAL A 93 28.64 13.16 -21.19
N HIS A 94 28.29 13.96 -22.19
CA HIS A 94 28.91 13.97 -23.52
C HIS A 94 28.81 15.37 -24.13
N SER A 95 29.77 15.73 -24.99
CA SER A 95 29.75 16.97 -25.78
C SER A 95 30.48 16.78 -27.09
N THR A 96 29.91 17.30 -28.17
CA THR A 96 30.54 17.30 -29.51
C THR A 96 30.23 18.61 -30.23
N THR A 97 31.12 19.00 -31.14
CA THR A 97 30.94 20.11 -32.09
C THR A 97 30.97 19.63 -33.54
N THR A 98 31.00 18.32 -33.75
CA THR A 98 31.14 17.67 -35.07
C THR A 98 30.11 16.55 -35.29
N GLY A 99 28.90 16.71 -34.74
CA GLY A 99 27.77 15.81 -34.99
C GLY A 99 27.51 15.64 -36.48
N LYS A 100 27.13 14.42 -36.89
CA LYS A 100 27.08 14.01 -38.30
C LYS A 100 25.67 13.88 -38.86
N GLY A 101 24.64 13.84 -38.01
CA GLY A 101 23.28 13.51 -38.43
C GLY A 101 23.10 12.02 -38.74
N GLY A 102 21.92 11.64 -39.20
CA GLY A 102 21.51 10.22 -39.29
C GLY A 102 21.43 9.57 -37.91
N THR A 103 21.65 8.26 -37.83
CA THR A 103 21.67 7.56 -36.54
C THR A 103 23.05 7.64 -35.88
N GLU A 104 23.16 8.34 -34.76
CA GLU A 104 24.39 8.51 -33.98
C GLU A 104 24.25 7.84 -32.61
N THR A 105 25.04 6.80 -32.34
CA THR A 105 25.16 6.21 -30.99
C THR A 105 26.40 6.74 -30.30
N VAL A 106 26.22 7.34 -29.13
CA VAL A 106 27.29 7.86 -28.27
C VAL A 106 27.34 7.08 -26.96
N SER A 107 28.52 6.58 -26.60
CA SER A 107 28.74 6.06 -25.25
C SER A 107 28.75 7.20 -24.25
N VAL A 108 28.04 7.02 -23.15
CA VAL A 108 27.97 8.00 -22.06
C VAL A 108 28.30 7.29 -20.75
N ASN A 109 28.80 8.05 -19.78
CA ASN A 109 29.00 7.55 -18.43
C ASN A 109 28.47 8.61 -17.46
N GLY A 110 27.42 8.25 -16.73
CA GLY A 110 26.77 9.11 -15.76
C GLY A 110 25.44 8.52 -15.31
N SER A 111 24.83 9.17 -14.31
CA SER A 111 23.51 8.82 -13.82
C SER A 111 22.60 10.05 -13.77
N GLY A 112 21.30 9.81 -13.86
CA GLY A 112 20.27 10.84 -13.73
C GLY A 112 18.87 10.27 -13.93
N ARG A 113 17.87 10.95 -13.35
CA ARG A 113 16.45 10.68 -13.62
C ARG A 113 16.02 11.31 -14.94
N TYR A 114 16.54 12.51 -15.21
CA TYR A 114 16.30 13.22 -16.45
C TYR A 114 17.53 13.14 -17.33
N VAL A 115 17.31 12.92 -18.62
CA VAL A 115 18.35 12.93 -19.64
C VAL A 115 17.93 13.89 -20.73
N ARG A 116 18.83 14.79 -21.12
CA ARG A 116 18.55 15.85 -22.08
C ARG A 116 19.59 15.91 -23.17
N LEU A 117 19.12 16.00 -24.40
CA LEU A 117 19.90 16.49 -25.54
C LEU A 117 19.84 18.01 -25.55
N TYR A 118 20.99 18.67 -25.38
CA TYR A 118 21.12 20.12 -25.42
C TYR A 118 21.91 20.52 -26.68
N THR A 119 21.20 20.97 -27.70
CA THR A 119 21.77 21.36 -29.00
C THR A 119 22.18 22.83 -28.98
N THR A 120 23.43 23.12 -29.36
CA THR A 120 24.00 24.47 -29.33
C THR A 120 24.30 25.03 -30.71
N GLN A 121 24.34 24.19 -31.75
CA GLN A 121 24.48 24.63 -33.13
C GLN A 121 23.78 23.67 -34.09
N ARG A 122 22.81 24.18 -34.86
CA ARG A 122 22.12 23.44 -35.92
C ARG A 122 22.94 23.33 -37.21
N ALA A 123 22.80 22.22 -37.93
CA ALA A 123 23.46 21.97 -39.21
C ALA A 123 22.78 22.66 -40.40
N THR A 124 21.50 23.01 -40.25
CA THR A 124 20.66 23.57 -41.33
C THR A 124 20.01 24.88 -40.90
N GLN A 125 19.28 25.53 -41.81
CA GLN A 125 18.48 26.72 -41.45
C GLN A 125 17.23 26.39 -40.63
N TYR A 126 16.83 25.12 -40.55
CA TYR A 126 15.63 24.64 -39.85
C TYR A 126 15.95 24.23 -38.41
N GLY A 127 14.93 24.09 -37.56
CA GLY A 127 15.10 23.53 -36.22
C GLY A 127 15.63 22.10 -36.25
N VAL A 128 16.26 21.66 -35.16
CA VAL A 128 16.72 20.27 -35.03
C VAL A 128 15.54 19.32 -34.87
N SER A 129 15.63 18.12 -35.45
CA SER A 129 14.55 17.13 -35.46
C SER A 129 15.07 15.68 -35.29
N LEU A 130 14.38 14.90 -34.46
CA LEU A 130 14.71 13.52 -34.12
C LEU A 130 13.50 12.62 -34.36
N TRP A 131 13.71 11.54 -35.10
CA TRP A 131 12.79 10.40 -35.13
C TRP A 131 12.80 9.71 -33.77
N GLU A 132 13.98 9.45 -33.18
CA GLU A 132 14.09 8.76 -31.90
C GLU A 132 15.26 9.29 -31.03
N PHE A 133 15.01 9.38 -29.73
CA PHE A 133 15.93 9.74 -28.66
C PHE A 133 16.00 8.59 -27.65
N GLN A 134 16.89 7.64 -27.94
CA GLN A 134 16.99 6.38 -27.23
C GLN A 134 18.08 6.45 -26.17
N VAL A 135 17.70 6.35 -24.90
CA VAL A 135 18.62 6.31 -23.77
C VAL A 135 18.74 4.86 -23.30
N TYR A 136 19.94 4.31 -23.35
CA TYR A 136 20.23 2.95 -22.90
C TYR A 136 21.04 2.96 -21.62
N GLY A 137 20.72 2.02 -20.74
CA GLY A 137 21.42 1.88 -19.47
C GLY A 137 20.87 0.74 -18.62
N SER A 138 21.23 0.79 -17.35
CA SER A 138 20.57 -0.01 -16.31
C SER A 138 19.60 0.91 -15.58
N ALA A 139 18.32 0.54 -15.56
CA ALA A 139 17.36 1.24 -14.73
C ALA A 139 17.90 1.24 -13.30
N GLY A 140 18.04 2.42 -12.70
CA GLY A 140 18.28 2.46 -11.27
C GLY A 140 17.06 1.88 -10.59
N SER A 141 17.26 1.24 -9.43
CA SER A 141 16.11 0.81 -8.64
C SER A 141 15.16 2.01 -8.51
N THR A 142 13.86 1.75 -8.59
CA THR A 142 12.88 2.61 -7.95
C THR A 142 13.48 3.11 -6.64
N ASN A 143 13.39 4.42 -6.39
CA ASN A 143 13.86 5.03 -5.14
C ASN A 143 13.66 4.03 -4.00
N ALA A 144 14.71 3.86 -3.16
CA ALA A 144 14.55 3.17 -1.88
C ALA A 144 13.19 3.56 -1.30
N ALA A 145 12.35 2.55 -0.99
CA ALA A 145 10.97 2.76 -0.60
C ALA A 145 10.89 3.95 0.36
N CYS A 146 9.92 4.84 0.12
CA CYS A 146 9.74 5.98 0.99
C CYS A 146 9.59 5.45 2.41
N SER A 147 10.47 5.86 3.32
CA SER A 147 10.45 5.35 4.69
C SER A 147 9.07 5.65 5.29
N THR A 148 8.38 4.64 5.81
CA THR A 148 7.13 4.84 6.56
C THR A 148 7.39 5.46 7.94
N THR A 149 8.65 5.52 8.38
CA THR A 149 9.05 6.24 9.59
C THR A 149 8.88 7.75 9.40
N ASN A 150 8.05 8.36 10.25
CA ASN A 150 7.88 9.81 10.32
C ASN A 150 9.17 10.49 10.81
N ALA A 151 9.95 11.06 9.88
CA ALA A 151 11.16 11.82 10.16
C ALA A 151 10.91 13.14 10.92
N ALA A 152 9.66 13.63 10.93
CA ALA A 152 9.27 14.82 11.68
C ALA A 152 8.93 14.52 13.15
N LEU A 153 8.74 13.25 13.54
CA LEU A 153 8.33 12.88 14.89
C LEU A 153 9.32 13.42 15.94
N HIS A 154 8.78 14.16 16.91
CA HIS A 154 9.49 14.85 18.01
C HIS A 154 10.60 15.80 17.56
N LYS A 155 10.61 16.21 16.29
CA LYS A 155 11.54 17.23 15.79
C LYS A 155 11.12 18.62 16.23
N THR A 156 12.07 19.55 16.16
CA THR A 156 11.79 20.96 16.45
C THR A 156 10.88 21.52 15.37
N ALA A 157 9.65 21.88 15.76
CA ALA A 157 8.70 22.57 14.90
C ALA A 157 8.53 24.05 15.30
N THR A 158 8.44 24.93 14.31
CA THR A 158 8.09 26.34 14.48
C THR A 158 7.00 26.71 13.51
N ALA A 159 6.25 27.77 13.81
CA ALA A 159 5.16 28.24 12.95
C ALA A 159 5.16 29.76 12.86
N SER A 160 4.48 30.29 11.83
CA SER A 160 4.27 31.73 11.67
C SER A 160 3.46 32.35 12.81
N SER A 161 2.52 31.58 13.36
CA SER A 161 1.73 31.95 14.53
C SER A 161 1.15 30.71 15.21
N THR A 162 0.64 30.91 16.42
CA THR A 162 -0.14 29.92 17.19
C THR A 162 -1.41 30.60 17.69
N GLU A 163 -2.56 29.93 17.58
CA GLU A 163 -3.85 30.46 18.04
C GLU A 163 -3.82 30.78 19.55
N ASN A 164 -3.27 29.86 20.34
CA ASN A 164 -3.05 30.02 21.78
C ASN A 164 -2.00 29.02 22.29
N ALA A 165 -1.68 29.07 23.59
CA ALA A 165 -0.65 28.22 24.20
C ALA A 165 -0.99 26.72 24.20
N GLY A 166 -2.26 26.32 24.02
CA GLY A 166 -2.70 24.92 23.96
C GLY A 166 -2.60 24.29 22.57
N THR A 167 -2.21 25.05 21.54
CA THR A 167 -2.07 24.57 20.16
C THR A 167 -0.70 24.93 19.54
N PRO A 168 0.41 24.58 20.21
CA PRO A 168 1.75 24.94 19.76
C PRO A 168 2.16 24.19 18.48
N ALA A 169 3.16 24.69 17.76
CA ALA A 169 3.68 24.03 16.55
C ALA A 169 4.21 22.60 16.82
N SER A 170 4.72 22.35 18.03
CA SER A 170 5.19 21.02 18.44
C SER A 170 4.08 19.97 18.50
N ALA A 171 2.82 20.40 18.64
CA ALA A 171 1.66 19.51 18.75
C ALA A 171 1.16 18.99 17.40
N ALA A 172 1.86 19.30 16.30
CA ALA A 172 1.60 18.69 14.99
C ALA A 172 2.74 17.74 14.58
N VAL A 173 3.66 17.41 15.48
CA VAL A 173 4.77 16.49 15.23
C VAL A 173 5.04 15.61 16.44
N ASP A 174 4.06 15.49 17.34
CA ASP A 174 4.21 14.77 18.61
C ASP A 174 3.74 13.32 18.52
N GLY A 175 3.07 12.95 17.43
CA GLY A 175 2.54 11.61 17.19
C GLY A 175 1.24 11.34 17.94
N ASP A 176 0.62 12.35 18.54
CA ASP A 176 -0.65 12.25 19.27
C ASP A 176 -1.78 12.91 18.47
N ASN A 177 -2.68 12.09 17.92
CA ASN A 177 -3.84 12.60 17.17
C ASN A 177 -4.88 13.34 18.05
N GLY A 178 -4.66 13.47 19.36
CA GLY A 178 -5.46 14.26 20.29
C GLY A 178 -4.97 15.70 20.52
N THR A 179 -3.76 16.04 20.07
CA THR A 179 -3.14 17.36 20.16
C THR A 179 -2.95 17.95 18.76
N ARG A 180 -2.92 19.29 18.64
CA ARG A 180 -2.81 19.94 17.32
C ARG A 180 -2.09 21.27 17.37
N TRP A 181 -1.43 21.62 16.28
CA TRP A 181 -1.11 23.02 16.00
C TRP A 181 -2.31 23.74 15.39
N SER A 182 -2.51 25.00 15.76
CA SER A 182 -3.50 25.91 15.15
C SER A 182 -2.87 27.28 14.96
N SER A 183 -3.11 27.91 13.80
CA SER A 183 -2.60 29.25 13.47
C SER A 183 -3.61 30.37 13.72
N ALA A 184 -3.14 31.62 13.66
CA ALA A 184 -4.02 32.76 13.54
C ALA A 184 -4.87 32.69 12.25
N ALA A 185 -6.08 33.24 12.29
CA ALA A 185 -7.01 33.28 11.16
C ALA A 185 -6.59 34.32 10.09
N ALA A 186 -5.45 34.10 9.43
CA ALA A 186 -4.91 34.92 8.37
C ALA A 186 -4.25 34.06 7.27
N ASP A 187 -4.07 34.63 6.08
CA ASP A 187 -3.36 33.99 4.96
C ASP A 187 -2.20 34.89 4.51
N PRO A 188 -0.99 34.36 4.27
CA PRO A 188 -0.58 32.96 4.45
C PRO A 188 -0.20 32.63 5.92
N GLN A 189 -0.17 31.34 6.27
CA GLN A 189 0.48 30.84 7.49
C GLN A 189 1.32 29.61 7.15
N TRP A 190 2.27 29.27 8.01
CA TRP A 190 3.11 28.10 7.82
C TRP A 190 3.45 27.42 9.14
N LEU A 191 3.67 26.11 9.04
CA LEU A 191 4.31 25.28 10.07
C LEU A 191 5.49 24.57 9.42
N GLN A 192 6.67 24.68 10.03
CA GLN A 192 7.90 24.07 9.57
C GLN A 192 8.50 23.13 10.61
N VAL A 193 9.26 22.15 10.14
CA VAL A 193 9.96 21.16 10.94
C VAL A 193 11.44 21.16 10.56
N ASP A 194 12.33 21.15 11.55
CA ASP A 194 13.78 20.93 11.38
C ASP A 194 14.11 19.44 11.56
N LEU A 195 14.43 18.74 10.47
CA LEU A 195 14.79 17.32 10.49
C LEU A 195 16.16 17.04 11.14
N GLY A 196 16.93 18.08 11.45
CA GLY A 196 18.26 18.03 12.07
C GLY A 196 19.41 17.88 11.07
N SER A 197 19.16 17.37 9.87
CA SER A 197 20.12 17.29 8.76
C SER A 197 19.40 17.29 7.40
N SER A 198 20.12 17.58 6.31
CA SER A 198 19.53 17.54 4.97
C SER A 198 19.22 16.11 4.59
N GLN A 199 17.94 15.82 4.34
CA GLN A 199 17.45 14.49 4.00
C GLN A 199 16.76 14.50 2.64
N PRO A 200 16.86 13.42 1.86
CA PRO A 200 15.97 13.19 0.72
C PRO A 200 14.56 12.93 1.24
N ILE A 201 13.57 13.71 0.79
CA ILE A 201 12.17 13.66 1.22
C ILE A 201 11.35 13.09 0.06
N CYS A 202 10.52 12.10 0.37
CA CYS A 202 9.75 11.34 -0.62
C CYS A 202 8.23 11.41 -0.37
N GLY A 203 7.80 11.92 0.79
CA GLY A 203 6.40 12.08 1.09
C GLY A 203 6.16 12.96 2.31
N VAL A 204 4.94 13.45 2.44
CA VAL A 204 4.43 14.01 3.69
C VAL A 204 3.00 13.51 3.91
N GLN A 205 2.58 13.39 5.16
CA GLN A 205 1.18 13.19 5.52
C GLN A 205 0.71 14.38 6.35
N LEU A 206 -0.43 14.97 5.95
CA LEU A 206 -1.09 16.05 6.67
C LEU A 206 -2.37 15.49 7.26
N ASN A 207 -2.46 15.40 8.59
CA ASN A 207 -3.70 15.10 9.27
C ASN A 207 -4.33 16.42 9.72
N TRP A 208 -5.28 16.93 8.94
CA TRP A 208 -5.95 18.19 9.20
C TRP A 208 -7.06 18.07 10.23
N GLU A 209 -7.27 19.17 10.96
CA GLU A 209 -8.56 19.41 11.61
C GLU A 209 -9.60 19.91 10.56
N THR A 210 -10.86 20.06 10.95
CA THR A 210 -11.91 20.73 10.16
C THR A 210 -11.43 22.05 9.53
N ALA A 211 -10.56 22.81 10.20
CA ALA A 211 -9.93 24.02 9.70
C ALA A 211 -8.63 23.72 8.91
N TYR A 212 -8.80 23.24 7.68
CA TYR A 212 -7.68 22.86 6.80
C TYR A 212 -7.30 23.94 5.76
N ALA A 213 -6.18 23.72 5.05
CA ALA A 213 -5.78 24.54 3.91
C ALA A 213 -6.43 24.07 2.61
N LYS A 214 -7.26 24.91 1.98
CA LYS A 214 -7.77 24.65 0.64
C LYS A 214 -6.69 24.85 -0.43
N ALA A 215 -5.82 25.84 -0.26
CA ALA A 215 -4.64 26.02 -1.12
C ALA A 215 -3.37 26.08 -0.28
N TYR A 216 -2.38 25.24 -0.59
CA TYR A 216 -1.12 25.18 0.13
C TYR A 216 0.01 24.64 -0.73
N GLN A 217 1.23 24.79 -0.21
CA GLN A 217 2.45 24.22 -0.77
C GLN A 217 3.18 23.40 0.28
N ILE A 218 3.86 22.34 -0.15
CA ILE A 218 4.91 21.72 0.66
C ILE A 218 6.23 22.21 0.12
N GLN A 219 7.07 22.73 1.01
CA GLN A 219 8.34 23.32 0.63
C GLN A 219 9.48 22.71 1.44
N VAL A 220 10.64 22.63 0.81
CA VAL A 220 11.89 22.17 1.43
C VAL A 220 12.93 23.27 1.43
N SER A 221 13.84 23.25 2.41
CA SER A 221 14.94 24.19 2.51
C SER A 221 16.16 23.55 3.16
N ALA A 222 17.36 23.94 2.74
CA ALA A 222 18.61 23.55 3.39
C ALA A 222 18.91 24.38 4.66
N ASN A 223 18.41 25.63 4.73
CA ASN A 223 18.80 26.62 5.74
C ASN A 223 17.62 27.24 6.51
N GLY A 224 16.38 26.89 6.15
CA GLY A 224 15.16 27.41 6.78
C GLY A 224 14.79 28.82 6.33
N GLN A 225 15.50 29.40 5.36
CA GLN A 225 15.28 30.76 4.83
C GLN A 225 14.92 30.75 3.35
N ASP A 226 15.65 29.97 2.55
CA ASP A 226 15.44 29.85 1.11
C ASP A 226 14.62 28.59 0.82
N TRP A 227 13.42 28.75 0.28
CA TRP A 227 12.43 27.67 0.16
C TRP A 227 12.15 27.31 -1.29
N THR A 228 12.07 26.01 -1.57
CA THR A 228 11.66 25.46 -2.87
C THR A 228 10.37 24.67 -2.68
N SER A 229 9.35 24.96 -3.49
CA SER A 229 8.10 24.19 -3.48
C SER A 229 8.28 22.86 -4.20
N VAL A 230 7.94 21.77 -3.51
CA VAL A 230 8.02 20.39 -4.01
C VAL A 230 6.63 19.76 -4.22
N TYR A 231 5.59 20.42 -3.71
CA TYR A 231 4.19 20.14 -3.99
C TYR A 231 3.37 21.42 -3.87
N SER A 232 2.27 21.54 -4.61
CA SER A 232 1.33 22.66 -4.52
C SER A 232 -0.07 22.22 -4.94
N THR A 233 -1.09 22.70 -4.24
CA THR A 233 -2.50 22.48 -4.60
C THR A 233 -3.33 23.72 -4.30
N THR A 234 -4.43 23.90 -5.04
CA THR A 234 -5.45 24.94 -4.79
C THR A 234 -6.81 24.37 -4.39
N THR A 235 -6.91 23.05 -4.31
CA THR A 235 -8.13 22.30 -4.05
C THR A 235 -7.88 21.16 -3.06
N GLY A 236 -7.06 21.43 -2.03
CA GLY A 236 -6.82 20.48 -0.93
C GLY A 236 -8.14 19.98 -0.34
N PRO A 237 -8.35 18.66 -0.19
CA PRO A 237 -9.58 18.09 0.33
C PRO A 237 -9.73 18.22 1.86
N GLY A 238 -8.65 18.48 2.60
CA GLY A 238 -8.66 18.40 4.06
C GLY A 238 -8.55 16.94 4.55
N ALA A 239 -9.04 16.66 5.77
CA ALA A 239 -8.92 15.34 6.42
C ALA A 239 -7.46 14.85 6.49
N THR A 240 -7.20 13.55 6.31
CA THR A 240 -5.83 13.03 6.18
C THR A 240 -5.42 12.99 4.72
N GLU A 241 -4.35 13.70 4.37
CA GLU A 241 -3.77 13.74 3.02
C GLU A 241 -2.39 13.11 3.03
N LEU A 242 -2.21 11.99 2.31
CA LEU A 242 -0.90 11.43 2.02
C LEU A 242 -0.40 11.96 0.67
N ILE A 243 0.71 12.67 0.70
CA ILE A 243 1.25 13.41 -0.45
C ILE A 243 2.60 12.81 -0.82
N THR A 244 2.64 12.11 -1.96
CA THR A 244 3.90 11.67 -2.56
C THR A 244 4.57 12.86 -3.25
N LEU A 245 5.82 13.13 -2.91
CA LEU A 245 6.58 14.24 -3.46
C LEU A 245 8.07 13.91 -3.53
N SER A 246 8.89 14.77 -4.13
CA SER A 246 10.33 14.57 -4.13
C SER A 246 11.04 15.89 -3.85
N GLY A 247 11.93 15.88 -2.85
CA GLY A 247 12.73 17.03 -2.46
C GLY A 247 13.96 16.62 -1.69
N THR A 248 14.87 17.56 -1.45
CA THR A 248 15.96 17.37 -0.49
C THR A 248 16.08 18.63 0.35
N GLY A 249 16.11 18.47 1.66
CA GLY A 249 16.20 19.60 2.57
C GLY A 249 16.35 19.17 4.02
N ARG A 250 16.84 20.09 4.84
CA ARG A 250 16.85 19.94 6.30
C ARG A 250 15.53 20.38 6.92
N TYR A 251 14.90 21.37 6.32
CA TYR A 251 13.64 21.92 6.77
C TYR A 251 12.54 21.57 5.78
N VAL A 252 11.37 21.22 6.31
CA VAL A 252 10.15 20.99 5.52
C VAL A 252 9.05 21.84 6.13
N ARG A 253 8.24 22.49 5.30
CA ARG A 253 7.08 23.25 5.78
C ARG A 253 5.84 23.03 4.95
N MET A 254 4.70 23.02 5.64
CA MET A 254 3.40 23.31 5.05
C MET A 254 3.25 24.83 5.00
N TYR A 255 2.99 25.37 3.80
CA TYR A 255 2.77 26.79 3.55
C TYR A 255 1.35 27.00 3.02
N GLY A 256 0.42 27.33 3.93
CA GLY A 256 -0.98 27.57 3.64
C GLY A 256 -1.18 28.95 3.02
N THR A 257 -1.88 29.00 1.88
CA THR A 257 -2.14 30.21 1.09
C THR A 257 -3.62 30.58 0.98
N GLN A 258 -4.52 29.62 1.19
CA GLN A 258 -5.95 29.86 1.31
C GLN A 258 -6.58 28.86 2.29
N ARG A 259 -7.26 29.37 3.31
CA ARG A 259 -8.05 28.57 4.26
C ARG A 259 -9.35 28.06 3.63
N ALA A 260 -9.77 26.88 4.05
CA ALA A 260 -11.09 26.34 3.70
C ALA A 260 -12.23 26.90 4.56
N THR A 261 -11.92 27.38 5.76
CA THR A 261 -12.89 27.93 6.73
C THR A 261 -12.49 29.34 7.17
N GLN A 262 -13.29 29.97 8.04
CA GLN A 262 -12.97 31.26 8.66
C GLN A 262 -11.86 31.18 9.73
N TYR A 263 -11.55 29.98 10.22
CA TYR A 263 -10.56 29.73 11.28
C TYR A 263 -9.15 29.58 10.71
N GLY A 264 -8.11 29.70 11.53
CA GLY A 264 -6.73 29.45 11.10
C GLY A 264 -6.51 28.00 10.65
N TYR A 265 -5.41 27.74 9.93
CA TYR A 265 -4.97 26.39 9.59
C TYR A 265 -4.67 25.59 10.86
N SER A 266 -5.12 24.34 10.91
CA SER A 266 -4.94 23.44 12.05
C SER A 266 -4.60 22.02 11.62
N LEU A 267 -3.53 21.46 12.18
CA LEU A 267 -3.02 20.12 11.89
C LEU A 267 -2.93 19.32 13.19
N TRP A 268 -3.60 18.17 13.24
CA TRP A 268 -3.38 17.15 14.26
C TRP A 268 -1.96 16.59 14.11
N GLU A 269 -1.53 16.26 12.89
CA GLU A 269 -0.17 15.77 12.63
C GLU A 269 0.37 16.24 11.27
N PHE A 270 1.67 16.49 11.21
CA PHE A 270 2.47 16.81 10.02
C PHE A 270 3.66 15.86 9.96
N GLN A 271 3.50 14.79 9.20
CA GLN A 271 4.50 13.75 9.08
C GLN A 271 5.34 13.96 7.83
N VAL A 272 6.64 13.68 7.93
CA VAL A 272 7.59 13.80 6.80
C VAL A 272 8.27 12.46 6.60
N PHE A 273 8.28 11.97 5.36
CA PHE A 273 8.89 10.71 4.98
C PHE A 273 10.13 10.95 4.13
N THR A 274 11.22 10.26 4.46
CA THR A 274 12.53 10.42 3.80
C THR A 274 12.94 9.14 3.07
N GLY A 275 13.84 9.23 2.09
CA GLY A 275 14.33 8.05 1.37
C GLY A 275 15.76 8.19 0.88
N GLY A 276 16.73 7.44 1.43
CA GLY A 276 18.07 7.38 0.82
C GLY A 276 19.21 6.71 1.60
N SER A 277 20.00 5.93 0.84
CA SER A 277 21.37 5.44 1.00
C SER A 277 22.08 5.57 2.36
N GLY A 278 22.29 4.42 3.02
CA GLY A 278 23.20 4.28 4.16
C GLY A 278 24.66 4.56 3.76
N GLY A 279 25.25 5.58 4.38
CA GLY A 279 26.67 5.90 4.32
C GLY A 279 27.26 5.93 5.72
N SER A 280 28.10 4.94 6.01
CA SER A 280 28.90 4.76 7.22
C SER A 280 29.78 5.99 7.57
N GLY A 281 29.72 6.43 8.82
CA GLY A 281 30.70 7.32 9.45
C GLY A 281 30.75 7.04 10.96
N GLY A 282 31.74 6.27 11.40
CA GLY A 282 31.89 5.90 12.81
C GLY A 282 32.36 7.05 13.69
N THR A 283 31.89 7.09 14.95
CA THR A 283 32.67 6.69 16.13
C THR A 283 31.90 6.94 17.43
N THR A 284 31.98 5.92 18.30
CA THR A 284 31.98 5.95 19.77
C THR A 284 30.76 6.46 20.55
N GLY A 285 30.12 5.51 21.27
CA GLY A 285 29.89 5.67 22.71
C GLY A 285 28.44 5.83 23.17
N GLY A 286 27.79 4.69 23.45
CA GLY A 286 26.96 4.45 24.64
C GLY A 286 25.66 5.24 24.81
N GLY A 287 24.54 4.50 24.86
CA GLY A 287 23.37 4.88 25.65
C GLY A 287 22.06 4.97 24.86
N ASP A 288 21.26 3.90 25.00
CA ASP A 288 19.79 3.83 25.15
C ASP A 288 18.86 4.49 24.11
N GLY A 289 17.75 3.79 23.82
CA GLY A 289 16.60 4.28 23.05
C GLY A 289 16.40 3.60 21.70
N GLY A 290 15.88 2.36 21.72
CA GLY A 290 15.40 1.68 20.52
C GLY A 290 14.09 2.30 20.02
N ASP A 291 14.08 2.72 18.75
CA ASP A 291 12.87 3.12 18.04
C ASP A 291 12.53 2.09 16.95
N GLY A 292 11.28 1.66 16.95
CA GLY A 292 10.75 0.49 16.25
C GLY A 292 10.21 0.83 14.87
N GLY A 293 11.09 1.19 13.95
CA GLY A 293 10.75 1.28 12.53
C GLY A 293 10.87 -0.08 11.84
N THR A 294 10.00 -0.33 10.85
CA THR A 294 10.04 -1.46 9.90
C THR A 294 11.25 -1.36 8.98
N THR A 295 12.46 -1.42 9.54
CA THR A 295 13.70 -1.45 8.77
C THR A 295 13.67 -2.71 7.91
N PRO A 296 13.76 -2.62 6.57
CA PRO A 296 14.05 -3.78 5.75
C PRO A 296 15.35 -4.45 6.21
N PRO A 297 15.51 -5.76 6.05
CA PRO A 297 16.80 -6.41 6.30
C PRO A 297 17.91 -5.70 5.51
N PRO A 298 19.15 -5.58 6.04
CA PRO A 298 20.29 -5.08 5.27
C PRO A 298 20.42 -5.79 3.92
N GLY A 299 20.86 -5.09 2.87
CA GLY A 299 20.64 -5.42 1.45
C GLY A 299 21.20 -6.73 0.87
N ASP A 300 21.71 -7.65 1.69
CA ASP A 300 22.07 -9.04 1.35
C ASP A 300 21.36 -10.08 2.23
N ALA A 301 20.58 -9.66 3.22
CA ALA A 301 19.88 -10.53 4.14
C ALA A 301 18.63 -11.14 3.49
N THR A 302 18.52 -12.46 3.61
CA THR A 302 17.40 -13.27 3.12
C THR A 302 16.60 -13.82 4.30
N LEU A 303 15.32 -14.17 4.08
CA LEU A 303 14.53 -14.90 5.08
C LEU A 303 15.10 -16.32 5.25
N LEU A 304 15.63 -16.61 6.43
CA LEU A 304 16.32 -17.87 6.75
C LEU A 304 15.41 -18.90 7.41
N SER A 305 14.37 -18.44 8.13
CA SER A 305 13.52 -19.29 8.96
C SER A 305 12.38 -19.98 8.20
N TYR A 306 12.08 -19.57 6.96
CA TYR A 306 10.96 -20.11 6.20
C TYR A 306 11.02 -21.64 6.01
N GLY A 307 9.96 -22.32 6.43
CA GLY A 307 9.78 -23.77 6.32
C GLY A 307 10.81 -24.59 7.11
N LYS A 308 11.47 -23.99 8.11
CA LYS A 308 12.53 -24.64 8.88
C LYS A 308 12.00 -25.45 10.06
N PRO A 309 12.70 -26.53 10.46
CA PRO A 309 12.34 -27.30 11.63
C PRO A 309 12.34 -26.43 12.89
N ALA A 310 11.25 -26.52 13.66
CA ALA A 310 11.06 -25.74 14.87
C ALA A 310 10.69 -26.60 16.08
N THR A 311 11.11 -26.17 17.25
CA THR A 311 10.72 -26.75 18.54
C THR A 311 10.41 -25.65 19.53
N ALA A 312 9.65 -25.98 20.58
CA ALA A 312 9.28 -25.03 21.63
C ALA A 312 9.27 -25.69 23.00
N SER A 313 9.24 -24.89 24.06
CA SER A 313 9.08 -25.36 25.44
C SER A 313 7.78 -26.13 25.64
N SER A 314 6.73 -25.71 24.93
CA SER A 314 5.42 -26.37 24.84
C SER A 314 4.67 -25.83 23.62
N TYR A 315 3.59 -26.51 23.23
CA TYR A 315 2.66 -25.98 22.24
C TYR A 315 1.25 -26.55 22.45
N GLN A 316 0.23 -25.85 21.95
CA GLN A 316 -1.14 -26.35 21.88
C GLN A 316 -1.33 -27.14 20.59
N ASP A 317 -1.54 -28.45 20.72
CA ASP A 317 -1.88 -29.33 19.59
C ASP A 317 -3.32 -29.81 19.71
N ASP A 318 -4.25 -28.86 19.70
CA ASP A 318 -5.67 -29.15 19.77
C ASP A 318 -6.46 -28.42 18.68
N ALA A 319 -7.73 -28.82 18.56
CA ALA A 319 -8.65 -28.25 17.58
C ALA A 319 -9.02 -26.79 17.88
N ASN A 320 -8.88 -26.32 19.13
CA ASN A 320 -9.26 -24.96 19.52
C ASN A 320 -8.33 -23.91 18.92
N CYS A 321 -7.07 -24.28 18.68
CA CYS A 321 -6.09 -23.41 18.03
C CYS A 321 -5.80 -23.85 16.57
N GLY A 322 -6.55 -24.82 16.03
CA GLY A 322 -6.31 -25.37 14.69
C GLY A 322 -4.93 -26.04 14.54
N GLY A 323 -4.36 -26.57 15.64
CA GLY A 323 -3.01 -27.16 15.71
C GLY A 323 -1.89 -26.12 15.75
N CYS A 324 -1.71 -25.39 16.87
CA CYS A 324 -0.74 -24.31 17.07
C CYS A 324 0.70 -24.80 17.35
N THR A 325 1.20 -25.65 16.46
CA THR A 325 2.54 -26.24 16.56
C THR A 325 3.65 -25.21 16.32
N PRO A 326 4.91 -25.47 16.75
CA PRO A 326 6.02 -24.53 16.55
C PRO A 326 6.31 -24.22 15.07
N ALA A 327 6.02 -25.15 14.17
CA ALA A 327 6.27 -24.96 12.73
C ALA A 327 5.48 -23.79 12.13
N LYS A 328 4.33 -23.47 12.73
CA LYS A 328 3.43 -22.41 12.25
C LYS A 328 3.93 -20.99 12.46
N ALA A 329 4.93 -20.78 13.31
CA ALA A 329 5.59 -19.47 13.40
C ALA A 329 6.61 -19.25 12.27
N PHE A 330 6.78 -20.23 11.37
CA PHE A 330 7.83 -20.24 10.36
C PHE A 330 7.32 -20.71 8.98
N ASP A 331 6.01 -20.81 8.81
CA ASP A 331 5.38 -21.23 7.55
C ASP A 331 4.95 -20.05 6.67
N HIS A 332 5.14 -18.81 7.15
CA HIS A 332 4.78 -17.58 6.46
C HIS A 332 3.30 -17.53 6.06
N ASP A 333 2.45 -18.24 6.80
CA ASP A 333 1.00 -18.16 6.70
C ASP A 333 0.48 -17.26 7.84
N PRO A 334 0.12 -16.01 7.54
CA PRO A 334 -0.29 -15.03 8.55
C PRO A 334 -1.60 -15.41 9.26
N ALA A 335 -2.33 -16.42 8.79
CA ALA A 335 -3.54 -16.92 9.42
C ALA A 335 -3.27 -18.03 10.46
N THR A 336 -2.04 -18.52 10.57
CA THR A 336 -1.66 -19.57 11.52
C THR A 336 -0.66 -19.06 12.56
N ARG A 337 -0.52 -19.79 13.67
CA ARG A 337 0.33 -19.37 14.78
C ARG A 337 0.85 -20.53 15.61
N TRP A 338 1.97 -20.32 16.29
CA TRP A 338 2.36 -21.13 17.45
C TRP A 338 1.79 -20.52 18.73
N ALA A 339 1.39 -21.35 19.70
CA ALA A 339 1.00 -20.91 21.03
C ALA A 339 1.44 -21.91 22.11
N THR A 340 1.90 -21.45 23.27
CA THR A 340 2.28 -22.34 24.39
C THR A 340 1.07 -23.05 24.99
N SER A 341 1.29 -24.28 25.48
CA SER A 341 0.25 -25.15 26.05
C SER A 341 -0.56 -24.46 27.15
N ASP A 342 -1.88 -24.56 27.10
CA ASP A 342 -2.81 -24.04 28.11
C ASP A 342 -2.82 -24.85 29.42
N THR A 343 -2.37 -26.10 29.38
CA THR A 343 -2.29 -26.99 30.54
C THR A 343 -0.98 -26.87 31.31
N THR A 344 0.13 -26.67 30.60
CA THR A 344 1.49 -26.76 31.19
C THR A 344 2.44 -25.66 30.72
N GLY A 345 2.05 -24.87 29.71
CA GLY A 345 2.92 -23.96 28.97
C GLY A 345 2.74 -22.48 29.27
N TRP A 346 1.72 -22.09 30.03
CA TRP A 346 1.52 -20.71 30.51
C TRP A 346 2.38 -20.40 31.74
N VAL A 347 3.68 -20.61 31.57
CA VAL A 347 4.71 -20.44 32.60
C VAL A 347 5.87 -19.63 32.05
N ASP A 348 6.55 -18.95 32.95
CA ASP A 348 7.76 -18.18 32.66
C ASP A 348 8.97 -18.91 33.23
N PRO A 349 10.04 -19.16 32.46
CA PRO A 349 10.22 -18.79 31.06
C PRO A 349 9.55 -19.76 30.06
N GLY A 350 9.23 -19.26 28.86
CA GLY A 350 8.79 -20.04 27.71
C GLY A 350 9.65 -19.74 26.48
N TRP A 351 9.74 -20.65 25.50
CA TRP A 351 10.56 -20.42 24.32
C TRP A 351 10.06 -21.14 23.07
N ILE A 352 10.42 -20.60 21.91
CA ILE A 352 10.32 -21.22 20.58
C ILE A 352 11.63 -21.00 19.85
N GLN A 353 12.11 -22.02 19.13
CA GLN A 353 13.35 -21.98 18.37
C GLN A 353 13.20 -22.58 16.97
N VAL A 354 14.10 -22.16 16.08
CA VAL A 354 14.23 -22.66 14.72
C VAL A 354 15.65 -23.17 14.45
N ASP A 355 15.77 -24.27 13.71
CA ASP A 355 17.03 -24.77 13.14
C ASP A 355 17.20 -24.27 11.70
N LEU A 356 18.14 -23.36 11.46
CA LEU A 356 18.38 -22.76 10.13
C LEU A 356 19.10 -23.71 9.16
N GLY A 357 19.41 -24.94 9.58
CA GLY A 357 20.08 -25.97 8.77
C GLY A 357 21.60 -25.84 8.72
N ALA A 358 22.11 -24.61 8.69
CA ALA A 358 23.53 -24.29 8.79
C ALA A 358 23.77 -23.01 9.59
N THR A 359 25.03 -22.70 9.90
CA THR A 359 25.39 -21.44 10.56
C THR A 359 25.07 -20.24 9.68
N ALA A 360 24.40 -19.25 10.24
CA ALA A 360 24.07 -17.99 9.62
C ALA A 360 24.53 -16.81 10.49
N HIS A 361 24.78 -15.67 9.84
CA HIS A 361 24.87 -14.37 10.49
C HIS A 361 23.48 -13.72 10.46
N ILE A 362 22.94 -13.43 11.62
CA ILE A 362 21.58 -12.93 11.83
C ILE A 362 21.65 -11.41 12.02
N THR A 363 20.90 -10.69 11.18
CA THR A 363 20.89 -9.23 11.17
C THR A 363 19.56 -8.66 11.63
N GLN A 364 18.48 -9.43 11.52
CA GLN A 364 17.15 -8.99 11.90
C GLN A 364 16.25 -10.15 12.30
N VAL A 365 15.35 -9.87 13.24
CA VAL A 365 14.23 -10.73 13.60
C VAL A 365 12.95 -9.91 13.52
N VAL A 366 11.90 -10.47 12.91
CA VAL A 366 10.55 -9.89 12.95
C VAL A 366 9.64 -10.86 13.70
N LEU A 367 8.96 -10.35 14.72
CA LEU A 367 7.97 -11.10 15.48
C LEU A 367 6.59 -10.53 15.17
N GLN A 368 5.64 -11.36 14.78
CA GLN A 368 4.23 -10.99 14.72
C GLN A 368 3.51 -11.68 15.87
N TRP A 369 3.33 -10.97 16.97
CA TRP A 369 2.67 -11.51 18.16
C TRP A 369 1.15 -11.51 18.04
N ASP A 370 0.56 -12.47 18.73
CA ASP A 370 -0.81 -12.41 19.21
C ASP A 370 -0.93 -11.50 20.45
N PRO A 371 -2.14 -11.06 20.87
CA PRO A 371 -2.31 -10.35 22.14
C PRO A 371 -1.74 -11.08 23.38
N ALA A 372 -1.55 -12.40 23.32
CA ALA A 372 -0.74 -13.17 24.26
C ALA A 372 0.77 -13.11 23.90
N TYR A 373 1.44 -12.01 24.26
CA TYR A 373 2.84 -11.73 23.90
C TYR A 373 3.79 -11.66 25.11
N ALA A 374 5.09 -11.56 24.84
CA ALA A 374 6.11 -11.35 25.87
C ALA A 374 6.40 -9.86 26.12
N THR A 375 6.23 -9.40 27.37
CA THR A 375 6.70 -8.06 27.79
C THR A 375 8.18 -8.07 28.12
N SER A 376 8.73 -9.19 28.57
CA SER A 376 10.18 -9.36 28.77
C SER A 376 10.66 -10.61 28.04
N TYR A 377 11.58 -10.44 27.09
CA TYR A 377 12.12 -11.55 26.29
C TYR A 377 13.53 -11.27 25.78
N GLN A 378 14.15 -12.33 25.28
CA GLN A 378 15.44 -12.28 24.60
C GLN A 378 15.34 -12.95 23.23
N ILE A 379 16.08 -12.41 22.25
CA ILE A 379 16.45 -13.17 21.06
C ILE A 379 17.84 -13.74 21.30
N GLN A 380 17.99 -15.04 21.07
CA GLN A 380 19.24 -15.74 21.33
C GLN A 380 19.66 -16.56 20.12
N THR A 381 20.97 -16.67 19.90
CA THR A 381 21.56 -17.57 18.91
C THR A 381 22.35 -18.70 19.58
N SER A 382 22.46 -19.83 18.89
CA SER A 382 23.27 -20.98 19.32
C SER A 382 23.86 -21.73 18.13
N ALA A 383 25.07 -22.27 18.29
CA ALA A 383 25.68 -23.15 17.30
C ALA A 383 25.19 -24.61 17.41
N ASP A 384 24.78 -25.05 18.61
CA ASP A 384 24.50 -26.45 18.95
C ASP A 384 23.09 -26.68 19.53
N GLY A 385 22.28 -25.63 19.64
CA GLY A 385 20.92 -25.67 20.17
C GLY A 385 20.85 -25.84 21.69
N THR A 386 21.99 -25.83 22.38
CA THR A 386 22.09 -26.06 23.83
C THR A 386 22.75 -24.90 24.56
N ASN A 387 23.82 -24.32 24.00
CA ASN A 387 24.54 -23.18 24.53
C ASN A 387 24.10 -21.89 23.84
N TRP A 388 23.46 -20.99 24.56
CA TRP A 388 22.76 -19.82 24.00
C TRP A 388 23.45 -18.51 24.36
N THR A 389 23.54 -17.60 23.38
CA THR A 389 24.01 -16.22 23.56
C THR A 389 22.88 -15.26 23.23
N SER A 390 22.61 -14.31 24.12
CA SER A 390 21.62 -13.26 23.88
C SER A 390 22.18 -12.22 22.91
N VAL A 391 21.41 -11.94 21.85
CA VAL A 391 21.73 -10.94 20.81
C VAL A 391 20.76 -9.75 20.83
N TYR A 392 19.65 -9.90 21.57
CA TYR A 392 18.70 -8.83 21.89
C TYR A 392 18.02 -9.15 23.21
N SER A 393 17.67 -8.12 23.99
CA SER A 393 16.90 -8.29 25.23
C SER A 393 16.05 -7.06 25.48
N THR A 394 14.82 -7.27 25.94
CA THR A 394 13.91 -6.21 26.34
C THR A 394 13.11 -6.63 27.57
N THR A 395 12.68 -5.65 28.35
CA THR A 395 11.70 -5.81 29.45
C THR A 395 10.43 -5.00 29.21
N SER A 396 10.28 -4.44 28.01
CA SER A 396 9.16 -3.60 27.60
C SER A 396 8.70 -3.93 26.18
N GLY A 397 8.66 -5.23 25.84
CA GLY A 397 8.06 -5.73 24.61
C GLY A 397 6.63 -5.23 24.44
N LYS A 398 6.28 -4.86 23.20
CA LYS A 398 5.03 -4.16 22.90
C LYS A 398 3.92 -5.09 22.39
N GLY A 399 4.28 -6.29 21.93
CA GLY A 399 3.35 -7.17 21.22
C GLY A 399 3.17 -6.73 19.77
N PHE A 400 2.18 -7.33 19.08
CA PHE A 400 1.93 -7.16 17.64
C PHE A 400 3.21 -7.31 16.79
N LYS A 401 3.40 -6.51 15.75
CA LYS A 401 4.60 -6.56 14.91
C LYS A 401 5.78 -5.85 15.58
N GLU A 402 6.84 -6.60 15.90
CA GLU A 402 8.11 -6.08 16.38
C GLU A 402 9.24 -6.42 15.39
N THR A 403 9.88 -5.39 14.82
CA THR A 403 11.08 -5.55 13.98
C THR A 403 12.32 -5.22 14.79
N LEU A 404 13.21 -6.19 14.93
CA LEU A 404 14.36 -6.16 15.83
C LEU A 404 15.65 -6.25 15.01
N ASN A 405 16.48 -5.22 15.07
CA ASN A 405 17.84 -5.30 14.55
C ASN A 405 18.72 -6.03 15.57
N VAL A 406 19.38 -7.09 15.10
CA VAL A 406 20.23 -7.95 15.94
C VAL A 406 21.57 -8.16 15.26
N ASP A 407 22.59 -8.53 16.02
CA ASP A 407 23.88 -8.95 15.46
C ASP A 407 24.30 -10.24 16.17
N GLY A 408 24.13 -11.35 15.47
CA GLY A 408 24.31 -12.69 16.03
C GLY A 408 24.85 -13.67 15.02
N THR A 409 25.58 -14.69 15.47
CA THR A 409 25.93 -15.84 14.63
C THR A 409 25.47 -17.13 15.30
N GLY A 410 24.87 -18.02 14.53
CA GLY A 410 24.38 -19.29 15.04
C GLY A 410 23.69 -20.13 13.97
N ARG A 411 23.47 -21.41 14.26
CA ARG A 411 22.60 -22.29 13.47
C ARG A 411 21.16 -22.27 13.99
N TYR A 412 21.00 -22.07 15.30
CA TYR A 412 19.72 -22.01 15.96
C TYR A 412 19.44 -20.58 16.42
N VAL A 413 18.19 -20.16 16.30
CA VAL A 413 17.69 -18.88 16.81
C VAL A 413 16.46 -19.15 17.65
N ARG A 414 16.30 -18.47 18.78
CA ARG A 414 15.11 -18.62 19.63
C ARG A 414 14.63 -17.30 20.21
N MET A 415 13.33 -17.21 20.40
CA MET A 415 12.68 -16.26 21.31
C MET A 415 12.59 -16.94 22.68
N TYR A 416 13.12 -16.28 23.71
CA TYR A 416 13.11 -16.75 25.09
C TYR A 416 12.35 -15.74 25.97
N GLY A 417 11.07 -16.01 26.19
CA GLY A 417 10.16 -15.19 26.98
C GLY A 417 10.34 -15.42 28.48
N THR A 418 10.35 -14.33 29.25
CA THR A 418 10.58 -14.31 30.70
C THR A 418 9.50 -13.59 31.49
N ALA A 419 8.65 -12.79 30.83
CA ALA A 419 7.43 -12.25 31.39
C ALA A 419 6.37 -12.07 30.30
N ARG A 420 5.14 -12.47 30.59
CA ARG A 420 3.98 -12.41 29.69
C ARG A 420 3.22 -11.10 29.86
N SER A 421 2.49 -10.69 28.82
CA SER A 421 1.64 -9.50 28.85
C SER A 421 0.39 -9.67 29.70
N ASN A 422 -0.10 -10.90 29.84
CA ASN A 422 -1.34 -11.22 30.53
C ASN A 422 -1.30 -12.64 31.12
N GLY A 423 -2.46 -13.16 31.58
CA GLY A 423 -2.57 -14.48 32.20
C GLY A 423 -2.45 -15.66 31.24
N TYR A 424 -2.49 -15.43 29.93
CA TYR A 424 -2.28 -16.44 28.90
C TYR A 424 -0.77 -16.72 28.71
N GLY A 425 -0.45 -17.60 27.77
CA GLY A 425 0.91 -17.99 27.42
C GLY A 425 1.63 -17.02 26.47
N TYR A 426 2.49 -17.57 25.62
CA TYR A 426 3.12 -16.87 24.50
C TYR A 426 2.53 -17.38 23.19
N SER A 427 2.29 -16.50 22.22
CA SER A 427 1.76 -16.86 20.91
C SER A 427 2.27 -15.93 19.80
N LEU A 428 2.72 -16.53 18.69
CA LEU A 428 3.32 -15.84 17.54
C LEU A 428 2.68 -16.37 16.26
N TYR A 429 2.14 -15.46 15.46
CA TYR A 429 1.73 -15.74 14.08
C TYR A 429 2.97 -16.01 13.22
N ASP A 430 3.98 -15.14 13.31
CA ASP A 430 5.25 -15.32 12.60
C ASP A 430 6.46 -14.98 13.49
N PHE A 431 7.56 -15.67 13.20
CA PHE A 431 8.89 -15.43 13.71
C PHE A 431 9.90 -15.53 12.54
N ASP A 432 10.02 -14.42 11.82
CA ASP A 432 10.95 -14.31 10.72
C ASP A 432 12.37 -14.01 11.21
N VAL A 433 13.34 -14.74 10.67
CA VAL A 433 14.76 -14.55 10.94
C VAL A 433 15.47 -14.22 9.63
N TYR A 434 16.07 -13.03 9.56
CA TYR A 434 16.78 -12.55 8.38
C TYR A 434 18.29 -12.47 8.59
N GLY A 435 19.05 -12.79 7.55
CA GLY A 435 20.50 -12.75 7.59
C GLY A 435 21.18 -13.37 6.37
N THR A 436 22.47 -13.65 6.49
CA THR A 436 23.29 -14.30 5.46
C THR A 436 23.82 -15.67 5.92
N GLY A 437 24.06 -16.59 4.98
CA GLY A 437 24.42 -17.97 5.30
C GLY A 437 23.19 -18.83 5.60
N GLY A 438 23.33 -19.81 6.49
CA GLY A 438 22.27 -20.81 6.72
C GLY A 438 22.06 -21.72 5.51
N ASP A 439 20.89 -22.36 5.48
CA ASP A 439 20.43 -23.17 4.34
C ASP A 439 19.03 -22.69 3.91
N PRO A 440 18.84 -21.44 3.45
CA PRO A 440 17.51 -20.83 3.29
C PRO A 440 16.64 -21.55 2.25
N THR A 441 15.34 -21.64 2.53
CA THR A 441 14.32 -22.00 1.54
C THR A 441 13.63 -20.71 1.10
N ALA A 442 13.47 -20.49 -0.21
CA ALA A 442 12.75 -19.32 -0.69
C ALA A 442 11.25 -19.44 -0.35
N PRO A 443 10.62 -18.41 0.26
CA PRO A 443 9.18 -18.36 0.41
C PRO A 443 8.48 -18.24 -0.95
N PRO A 444 7.18 -18.58 -1.03
CA PRO A 444 6.35 -18.26 -2.18
C PRO A 444 6.46 -16.77 -2.52
N ALA A 445 6.49 -16.46 -3.82
CA ALA A 445 6.46 -15.07 -4.24
C ALA A 445 5.11 -14.45 -3.86
N ALA A 446 5.15 -13.23 -3.30
CA ALA A 446 3.95 -12.45 -3.08
C ALA A 446 3.24 -12.16 -4.43
N PRO A 447 1.91 -12.03 -4.44
CA PRO A 447 1.20 -11.61 -5.63
C PRO A 447 1.68 -10.22 -6.08
N PRO A 448 1.79 -9.96 -7.40
CA PRO A 448 2.20 -8.65 -7.90
C PRO A 448 1.07 -7.63 -7.75
N ASN A 449 1.41 -6.37 -7.47
CA ASN A 449 0.41 -5.29 -7.51
C ASN A 449 -0.20 -5.11 -8.91
N PRO A 450 -1.42 -4.55 -8.99
CA PRO A 450 -2.07 -4.17 -10.24
C PRO A 450 -1.18 -3.30 -11.14
N GLY A 451 -1.34 -3.47 -12.45
CA GLY A 451 -0.67 -2.67 -13.46
C GLY A 451 -1.30 -1.28 -13.60
N ASN A 452 -0.55 -0.35 -14.20
CA ASN A 452 -1.07 0.98 -14.52
C ASN A 452 -0.84 1.29 -16.02
N PRO A 453 -1.90 1.56 -16.81
CA PRO A 453 -3.31 1.64 -16.41
C PRO A 453 -3.92 0.25 -16.15
N GLU A 454 -4.87 0.20 -15.22
CA GLU A 454 -5.64 -1.01 -14.95
C GLU A 454 -6.54 -1.38 -16.13
N LYS A 455 -6.86 -2.66 -16.24
CA LYS A 455 -7.75 -3.23 -17.25
C LYS A 455 -8.84 -4.02 -16.57
N VAL A 456 -10.07 -3.88 -17.07
CA VAL A 456 -11.20 -4.72 -16.65
C VAL A 456 -10.87 -6.18 -16.94
N VAL A 457 -10.87 -7.01 -15.88
CA VAL A 457 -10.61 -8.46 -15.93
C VAL A 457 -11.87 -9.28 -15.65
N PHE A 458 -12.89 -8.65 -15.05
CA PHE A 458 -14.22 -9.22 -14.85
C PHE A 458 -15.26 -8.10 -14.91
N ASP A 459 -16.37 -8.37 -15.57
CA ASP A 459 -17.56 -7.52 -15.57
C ASP A 459 -18.80 -8.39 -15.65
N ASP A 460 -19.90 -7.95 -15.05
CA ASP A 460 -21.24 -8.39 -15.40
C ASP A 460 -22.19 -7.19 -15.31
N GLU A 461 -22.91 -6.94 -16.40
CA GLU A 461 -23.79 -5.78 -16.59
C GLU A 461 -25.27 -6.19 -16.54
N PHE A 462 -25.56 -7.47 -16.23
CA PHE A 462 -26.91 -8.02 -15.98
C PHE A 462 -27.99 -7.67 -17.02
N ASN A 463 -27.60 -7.62 -18.30
CA ASN A 463 -28.45 -7.22 -19.43
C ASN A 463 -29.38 -8.32 -19.98
N GLY A 464 -29.62 -9.39 -19.22
CA GLY A 464 -30.51 -10.48 -19.61
C GLY A 464 -31.99 -10.10 -19.54
N ALA A 465 -32.84 -10.93 -20.15
CA ALA A 465 -34.29 -10.69 -20.19
C ALA A 465 -34.93 -10.83 -18.80
N ALA A 466 -36.06 -10.16 -18.58
CA ALA A 466 -36.79 -10.25 -17.32
C ALA A 466 -37.10 -11.71 -16.94
N GLY A 467 -36.71 -12.11 -15.73
CA GLY A 467 -36.88 -13.45 -15.19
C GLY A 467 -35.76 -14.44 -15.55
N SER A 468 -34.74 -14.07 -16.33
CA SER A 468 -33.58 -14.94 -16.56
C SER A 468 -32.63 -14.95 -15.36
N GLU A 469 -31.94 -16.06 -15.14
CA GLU A 469 -30.88 -16.18 -14.13
C GLU A 469 -29.59 -15.47 -14.57
N PRO A 470 -28.75 -15.02 -13.61
CA PRO A 470 -27.41 -14.47 -13.89
C PRO A 470 -26.57 -15.45 -14.71
N ASP A 471 -25.56 -14.93 -15.42
CA ASP A 471 -24.70 -15.74 -16.30
C ASP A 471 -24.01 -16.86 -15.51
N SER A 472 -24.46 -18.10 -15.72
CA SER A 472 -23.93 -19.30 -15.07
C SER A 472 -22.45 -19.61 -15.38
N SER A 473 -21.84 -18.91 -16.34
CA SER A 473 -20.38 -18.98 -16.55
C SER A 473 -19.60 -18.09 -15.59
N LYS A 474 -20.27 -17.14 -14.91
CA LYS A 474 -19.70 -16.18 -13.97
C LYS A 474 -20.19 -16.41 -12.53
N TRP A 475 -21.42 -16.87 -12.35
CA TRP A 475 -22.07 -16.95 -11.04
C TRP A 475 -22.61 -18.35 -10.71
N SER A 476 -22.33 -18.79 -9.49
CA SER A 476 -22.98 -19.92 -8.82
C SER A 476 -24.09 -19.41 -7.90
N GLN A 477 -25.24 -20.08 -7.92
CA GLN A 477 -26.24 -19.96 -6.86
C GLN A 477 -25.69 -20.60 -5.57
N ASP A 478 -25.96 -19.99 -4.41
CA ASP A 478 -25.45 -20.44 -3.11
C ASP A 478 -26.62 -20.72 -2.14
N PRO A 479 -27.42 -21.77 -2.40
CA PRO A 479 -28.60 -22.07 -1.61
C PRO A 479 -28.24 -22.62 -0.23
N GLY A 480 -29.05 -22.31 0.78
CA GLY A 480 -28.79 -22.71 2.15
C GLY A 480 -29.58 -21.89 3.16
N ASN A 481 -29.20 -22.01 4.43
CA ASN A 481 -29.73 -21.16 5.49
C ASN A 481 -28.70 -20.09 5.86
N GLY A 482 -29.18 -19.00 6.44
CA GLY A 482 -28.36 -17.99 7.09
C GLY A 482 -27.39 -18.54 8.13
N GLN A 483 -26.31 -17.80 8.38
CA GLN A 483 -25.21 -18.24 9.27
C GLN A 483 -25.15 -17.44 10.58
N ASN A 484 -25.65 -16.20 10.58
CA ASN A 484 -25.47 -15.25 11.69
C ASN A 484 -26.78 -14.95 12.45
N GLY A 485 -27.58 -15.99 12.68
CA GLY A 485 -28.95 -15.83 13.20
C GLY A 485 -29.93 -15.25 12.18
N GLU A 486 -29.56 -15.24 10.89
CA GLU A 486 -30.46 -14.87 9.80
C GLU A 486 -31.59 -15.91 9.64
N LEU A 487 -32.70 -15.50 9.04
CA LEU A 487 -34.00 -16.20 9.05
C LEU A 487 -34.44 -16.68 7.67
N GLU A 488 -33.77 -16.25 6.61
CA GLU A 488 -34.05 -16.68 5.25
C GLU A 488 -33.52 -18.09 4.95
N THR A 489 -34.19 -18.73 4.00
CA THR A 489 -33.59 -19.78 3.18
C THR A 489 -33.16 -19.14 1.86
N TYR A 490 -31.86 -19.14 1.57
CA TYR A 490 -31.32 -18.84 0.25
C TYR A 490 -31.76 -19.92 -0.75
N THR A 491 -32.42 -19.51 -1.82
CA THR A 491 -32.97 -20.42 -2.83
C THR A 491 -32.00 -20.67 -3.97
N ASP A 492 -32.23 -21.75 -4.72
CA ASP A 492 -31.48 -22.08 -5.94
C ASP A 492 -32.03 -21.27 -7.13
N GLY A 493 -31.83 -19.95 -7.08
CA GLY A 493 -32.14 -19.02 -8.16
C GLY A 493 -33.57 -18.46 -8.19
N ASP A 494 -34.53 -18.97 -7.43
CA ASP A 494 -35.91 -18.42 -7.41
C ASP A 494 -35.95 -16.95 -6.99
N ASN A 495 -35.03 -16.56 -6.11
CA ASN A 495 -34.91 -15.21 -5.56
C ASN A 495 -33.82 -14.36 -6.24
N THR A 496 -33.23 -14.84 -7.35
CA THR A 496 -32.08 -14.18 -7.99
C THR A 496 -32.23 -14.17 -9.51
N LYS A 497 -32.92 -13.16 -10.03
CA LYS A 497 -33.28 -13.05 -11.46
C LYS A 497 -32.99 -11.65 -12.00
N MET A 498 -32.78 -11.53 -13.30
CA MET A 498 -32.66 -10.24 -13.99
C MET A 498 -34.04 -9.60 -14.19
N ASP A 499 -34.10 -8.27 -14.18
CA ASP A 499 -35.36 -7.51 -14.34
C ASP A 499 -35.68 -7.14 -15.81
N GLY A 500 -34.76 -7.38 -16.73
CA GLY A 500 -34.88 -6.98 -18.14
C GLY A 500 -34.54 -5.52 -18.43
N ASN A 501 -34.10 -4.76 -17.42
CA ASN A 501 -33.70 -3.36 -17.52
C ASN A 501 -32.23 -3.13 -17.12
N GLY A 502 -31.41 -4.17 -17.21
CA GLY A 502 -29.99 -4.10 -16.88
C GLY A 502 -29.69 -4.29 -15.40
N ASN A 503 -30.58 -4.90 -14.60
CA ASN A 503 -30.28 -5.19 -13.20
C ASN A 503 -30.46 -6.67 -12.88
N LEU A 504 -29.56 -7.19 -12.05
CA LEU A 504 -29.84 -8.34 -11.21
C LEU A 504 -30.74 -7.91 -10.05
N VAL A 505 -31.74 -8.73 -9.74
CA VAL A 505 -32.62 -8.58 -8.59
C VAL A 505 -32.37 -9.73 -7.63
N ILE A 506 -31.97 -9.39 -6.39
CA ILE A 506 -31.95 -10.32 -5.27
C ILE A 506 -33.12 -9.96 -4.34
N GLU A 507 -34.21 -10.73 -4.45
CA GLU A 507 -35.49 -10.46 -3.80
C GLU A 507 -35.61 -11.26 -2.49
N ALA A 508 -35.81 -10.56 -1.39
CA ALA A 508 -36.16 -11.13 -0.10
C ALA A 508 -37.69 -11.15 0.07
N ASP A 509 -38.24 -12.32 0.33
CA ASP A 509 -39.67 -12.59 0.42
C ASP A 509 -40.09 -13.07 1.81
N LYS A 510 -41.29 -12.69 2.22
CA LYS A 510 -41.98 -13.30 3.35
C LYS A 510 -42.90 -14.41 2.86
N THR A 511 -42.65 -15.64 3.29
CA THR A 511 -43.47 -16.81 2.95
C THR A 511 -44.42 -17.16 4.10
N SER A 512 -45.24 -18.20 3.92
CA SER A 512 -46.13 -18.70 4.98
C SER A 512 -45.37 -19.36 6.14
N THR A 513 -44.13 -19.78 5.93
CA THR A 513 -43.32 -20.56 6.89
C THR A 513 -42.03 -19.87 7.33
N GLY A 514 -41.68 -18.70 6.77
CA GLY A 514 -40.45 -18.00 7.08
C GLY A 514 -40.13 -16.95 6.02
N TYR A 515 -38.85 -16.84 5.66
CA TYR A 515 -38.36 -15.94 4.63
C TYR A 515 -37.55 -16.70 3.58
N THR A 516 -37.53 -16.21 2.35
CA THR A 516 -36.65 -16.69 1.29
C THR A 516 -35.87 -15.53 0.70
N SER A 517 -34.65 -15.78 0.24
CA SER A 517 -33.82 -14.76 -0.40
C SER A 517 -32.82 -15.40 -1.36
N GLY A 518 -31.92 -14.60 -1.93
CA GLY A 518 -30.86 -15.04 -2.82
C GLY A 518 -29.46 -14.73 -2.30
N ARG A 519 -28.52 -15.63 -2.61
CA ARG A 519 -27.08 -15.47 -2.44
C ARG A 519 -26.40 -16.08 -3.67
N ILE A 520 -25.53 -15.33 -4.31
CA ILE A 520 -24.73 -15.81 -5.44
C ILE A 520 -23.26 -15.48 -5.21
N ASN A 521 -22.38 -16.27 -5.83
CA ASN A 521 -20.95 -16.06 -5.71
C ASN A 521 -20.20 -16.43 -7.00
N THR A 522 -18.95 -15.98 -7.09
CA THR A 522 -18.06 -16.23 -8.24
C THR A 522 -17.04 -17.35 -7.98
N SER A 523 -17.11 -18.07 -6.86
CA SER A 523 -16.00 -18.93 -6.37
C SER A 523 -15.51 -19.99 -7.37
N ASP A 524 -16.40 -20.61 -8.14
CA ASP A 524 -16.05 -21.63 -9.13
C ASP A 524 -15.68 -21.03 -10.51
N HIS A 525 -15.74 -19.71 -10.66
CA HIS A 525 -15.71 -19.01 -11.95
C HIS A 525 -14.64 -17.92 -12.04
N PHE A 526 -14.52 -17.09 -11.03
CA PHE A 526 -13.63 -15.94 -10.99
C PHE A 526 -13.11 -15.72 -9.56
N ASN A 527 -11.80 -15.66 -9.44
CA ASN A 527 -11.10 -15.38 -8.19
C ASN A 527 -9.96 -14.42 -8.51
N PHE A 528 -9.71 -13.44 -7.65
CA PHE A 528 -8.73 -12.38 -7.90
C PHE A 528 -8.03 -11.95 -6.62
N THR A 529 -6.87 -11.32 -6.78
CA THR A 529 -6.09 -10.72 -5.70
C THR A 529 -5.69 -9.33 -6.14
N TYR A 530 -5.96 -8.32 -5.32
CA TYR A 530 -5.72 -6.91 -5.64
C TYR A 530 -6.52 -6.37 -6.83
N GLY A 531 -6.46 -5.06 -7.01
CA GLY A 531 -7.14 -4.31 -8.06
C GLY A 531 -8.25 -3.43 -7.51
N HIS A 532 -8.99 -2.85 -8.44
CA HIS A 532 -10.21 -2.12 -8.16
C HIS A 532 -11.41 -3.03 -8.37
N VAL A 533 -12.24 -3.22 -7.35
CA VAL A 533 -13.51 -3.95 -7.44
C VAL A 533 -14.66 -3.03 -7.05
N GLU A 534 -15.66 -2.90 -7.91
CA GLU A 534 -16.83 -2.06 -7.67
C GLU A 534 -18.13 -2.74 -8.09
N ALA A 535 -19.21 -2.36 -7.42
CA ALA A 535 -20.56 -2.70 -7.82
C ALA A 535 -21.49 -1.50 -7.65
N ARG A 536 -22.38 -1.29 -8.63
CA ARG A 536 -23.42 -0.27 -8.54
C ARG A 536 -24.71 -0.90 -8.07
N ILE A 537 -25.08 -0.62 -6.83
CA ILE A 537 -26.14 -1.33 -6.10
C ILE A 537 -27.14 -0.32 -5.54
N LYS A 538 -28.42 -0.63 -5.66
CA LYS A 538 -29.49 -0.06 -4.83
C LYS A 538 -29.87 -1.10 -3.78
N VAL A 539 -29.50 -0.84 -2.53
CA VAL A 539 -29.74 -1.77 -1.42
C VAL A 539 -31.22 -1.83 -1.06
N SER A 540 -31.66 -2.93 -0.45
CA SER A 540 -32.98 -2.99 0.20
C SER A 540 -32.96 -2.34 1.58
N GLY A 541 -34.06 -1.71 1.99
CA GLY A 541 -34.13 -0.97 3.25
C GLY A 541 -35.45 -1.20 3.99
N THR A 542 -35.39 -1.98 5.08
CA THR A 542 -36.43 -2.06 6.11
C THR A 542 -35.87 -2.78 7.34
N GLN A 543 -36.54 -2.69 8.50
CA GLN A 543 -36.10 -3.40 9.71
C GLN A 543 -35.86 -4.89 9.42
N GLY A 544 -34.69 -5.37 9.79
CA GLY A 544 -34.27 -6.77 9.65
C GLY A 544 -33.77 -7.15 8.25
N LEU A 545 -33.49 -6.22 7.34
CA LEU A 545 -32.81 -6.52 6.08
C LEU A 545 -31.31 -6.24 6.20
N TRP A 546 -30.51 -7.09 5.58
CA TRP A 546 -29.05 -6.99 5.55
C TRP A 546 -28.48 -7.40 4.19
N PRO A 547 -28.59 -6.53 3.17
CA PRO A 547 -27.92 -6.72 1.89
C PRO A 547 -26.42 -6.47 2.00
N ALA A 548 -25.65 -7.26 1.26
CA ALA A 548 -24.19 -7.20 1.28
C ALA A 548 -23.54 -7.46 -0.09
N PHE A 549 -22.41 -6.80 -0.30
CA PHE A 549 -21.43 -7.02 -1.36
C PHE A 549 -20.05 -7.18 -0.72
N TRP A 550 -19.49 -8.38 -0.84
CA TRP A 550 -18.35 -8.78 -0.03
C TRP A 550 -17.53 -9.86 -0.73
N LEU A 551 -16.34 -10.12 -0.18
CA LEU A 551 -15.39 -11.10 -0.69
C LEU A 551 -15.05 -12.12 0.40
N LEU A 552 -14.89 -13.39 0.01
CA LEU A 552 -14.40 -14.44 0.91
C LEU A 552 -13.17 -15.12 0.29
N GLY A 553 -12.20 -15.49 1.12
CA GLY A 553 -10.97 -16.12 0.65
C GLY A 553 -11.24 -17.40 -0.14
N SER A 554 -10.65 -17.53 -1.32
CA SER A 554 -10.88 -18.68 -2.21
C SER A 554 -10.43 -20.00 -1.60
N ASN A 555 -9.45 -19.97 -0.71
CA ASN A 555 -8.98 -21.14 0.04
C ASN A 555 -10.06 -21.72 0.98
N PHE A 556 -11.15 -21.00 1.25
CA PHE A 556 -12.33 -21.54 1.93
C PHE A 556 -12.90 -22.77 1.22
N LYS A 557 -12.96 -22.74 -0.12
CA LYS A 557 -13.43 -23.88 -0.94
C LYS A 557 -12.48 -25.07 -0.90
N THR A 558 -11.23 -24.86 -0.51
CA THR A 558 -10.22 -25.91 -0.36
C THR A 558 -10.03 -26.37 1.10
N GLY A 559 -10.83 -25.86 2.04
CA GLY A 559 -10.89 -26.34 3.42
C GLY A 559 -10.27 -25.42 4.47
N THR A 560 -9.83 -24.21 4.13
CA THR A 560 -9.43 -23.21 5.13
C THR A 560 -10.68 -22.62 5.79
N PRO A 561 -10.93 -22.83 7.09
CA PRO A 561 -12.13 -22.34 7.73
C PRO A 561 -12.15 -20.81 7.85
N TRP A 562 -13.32 -20.23 8.08
CA TRP A 562 -13.44 -18.85 8.56
C TRP A 562 -13.07 -18.79 10.05
N PRO A 563 -12.36 -17.75 10.53
CA PRO A 563 -11.91 -16.56 9.80
C PRO A 563 -10.52 -16.68 9.13
N GLN A 564 -9.90 -17.86 9.13
CA GLN A 564 -8.55 -18.09 8.58
C GLN A 564 -8.46 -17.87 7.07
N CYS A 565 -9.56 -18.04 6.34
CA CYS A 565 -9.62 -17.71 4.92
C CYS A 565 -9.68 -16.21 4.64
N GLY A 566 -9.96 -15.38 5.64
CA GLY A 566 -10.16 -13.94 5.45
C GLY A 566 -11.47 -13.59 4.76
N GLU A 567 -12.04 -12.45 5.15
CA GLU A 567 -13.27 -11.89 4.60
C GLU A 567 -13.12 -10.37 4.51
N ILE A 568 -13.63 -9.81 3.40
CA ILE A 568 -13.55 -8.39 3.07
C ILE A 568 -14.95 -7.93 2.68
N ASP A 569 -15.61 -7.20 3.58
CA ASP A 569 -16.93 -6.64 3.36
C ASP A 569 -16.80 -5.27 2.71
N ILE A 570 -17.15 -5.17 1.43
CA ILE A 570 -17.05 -3.92 0.67
C ILE A 570 -18.24 -3.02 1.03
N MET A 571 -19.44 -3.60 1.12
CA MET A 571 -20.63 -2.91 1.56
C MET A 571 -21.55 -3.88 2.30
N GLU A 572 -21.92 -3.49 3.51
CA GLU A 572 -23.06 -4.03 4.25
C GLU A 572 -24.01 -2.89 4.60
N HIS A 573 -25.31 -3.12 4.47
CA HIS A 573 -26.32 -2.16 4.89
C HIS A 573 -27.28 -2.80 5.90
N VAL A 574 -27.58 -2.11 6.99
CA VAL A 574 -28.56 -2.55 7.98
C VAL A 574 -29.83 -1.73 7.78
N GLY A 575 -30.92 -2.36 7.36
CA GLY A 575 -32.12 -1.64 6.91
C GLY A 575 -32.87 -0.84 7.99
N SER A 576 -32.49 -0.96 9.27
CA SER A 576 -32.98 -0.09 10.36
C SER A 576 -32.13 1.17 10.57
N VAL A 577 -30.98 1.26 9.90
CA VAL A 577 -30.04 2.38 9.89
C VAL A 577 -29.91 2.89 8.44
N PRO A 578 -30.94 3.56 7.90
CA PRO A 578 -31.04 3.86 6.47
C PRO A 578 -29.92 4.78 5.96
N ASP A 579 -29.32 5.60 6.84
CA ASP A 579 -28.32 6.60 6.49
C ASP A 579 -26.87 6.12 6.61
N ALA A 580 -26.64 4.81 6.76
CA ALA A 580 -25.31 4.24 6.88
C ALA A 580 -25.10 2.95 6.08
N VAL A 581 -23.87 2.76 5.61
CA VAL A 581 -23.32 1.48 5.15
C VAL A 581 -21.99 1.21 5.86
N TYR A 582 -21.52 -0.03 5.82
CA TYR A 582 -20.35 -0.47 6.57
C TYR A 582 -19.39 -1.24 5.66
N SER A 583 -18.10 -1.06 5.88
CA SER A 583 -17.05 -1.93 5.33
C SER A 583 -16.23 -2.49 6.47
N THR A 584 -15.93 -3.78 6.42
CA THR A 584 -15.31 -4.52 7.52
C THR A 584 -14.31 -5.55 6.98
N LEU A 585 -13.22 -5.72 7.71
CA LEU A 585 -12.23 -6.76 7.48
C LEU A 585 -12.29 -7.78 8.61
N HIS A 586 -12.27 -9.07 8.24
CA HIS A 586 -12.20 -10.16 9.19
C HIS A 586 -10.99 -11.08 8.96
N ALA A 587 -10.32 -11.41 10.07
CA ALA A 587 -9.17 -12.30 10.16
C ALA A 587 -9.12 -12.98 11.54
N PRO A 588 -8.28 -14.01 11.76
CA PRO A 588 -8.16 -14.69 13.06
C PRO A 588 -7.97 -13.76 14.27
N ALA A 589 -7.21 -12.66 14.10
CA ALA A 589 -6.96 -11.69 15.16
C ALA A 589 -8.09 -10.65 15.35
N TYR A 590 -8.97 -10.46 14.36
CA TYR A 590 -10.04 -9.46 14.37
C TYR A 590 -11.21 -9.95 13.51
N ASN A 591 -12.23 -10.55 14.12
CA ASN A 591 -13.36 -11.17 13.42
C ASN A 591 -14.66 -11.03 14.21
N GLY A 592 -15.78 -11.38 13.56
CA GLY A 592 -17.12 -11.23 14.11
C GLY A 592 -17.37 -9.78 14.54
N GLY A 593 -17.98 -9.58 15.71
CA GLY A 593 -18.20 -8.23 16.27
C GLY A 593 -16.94 -7.42 16.57
N ASN A 594 -15.73 -8.02 16.47
CA ASN A 594 -14.45 -7.34 16.64
C ASN A 594 -13.70 -7.13 15.30
N GLY A 595 -14.39 -7.22 14.15
CA GLY A 595 -13.81 -6.88 12.84
C GLY A 595 -13.16 -5.50 12.80
N ASP A 596 -12.28 -5.28 11.83
CA ASP A 596 -11.72 -3.96 11.58
C ASP A 596 -12.54 -3.27 10.50
N GLY A 597 -13.40 -2.35 10.91
CA GLY A 597 -14.35 -1.74 10.00
C GLY A 597 -14.74 -0.32 10.41
N SER A 598 -15.38 0.36 9.47
CA SER A 598 -15.85 1.72 9.66
C SER A 598 -17.20 1.91 8.96
N PRO A 599 -18.12 2.71 9.53
CA PRO A 599 -19.31 3.15 8.80
C PRO A 599 -19.01 4.30 7.83
N TYR A 600 -19.75 4.36 6.74
CA TYR A 600 -19.99 5.57 5.96
C TYR A 600 -21.40 6.08 6.25
N THR A 601 -21.52 7.23 6.89
CA THR A 601 -22.82 7.81 7.30
C THR A 601 -23.05 9.15 6.63
N VAL A 602 -24.23 9.32 6.03
CA VAL A 602 -24.66 10.59 5.44
C VAL A 602 -25.98 11.00 6.09
N ALA A 603 -25.89 11.78 7.18
CA ALA A 603 -27.05 12.08 8.02
C ALA A 603 -28.27 12.57 7.22
N GLY A 604 -29.40 11.87 7.39
CA GLY A 604 -30.66 12.18 6.71
C GLY A 604 -30.77 11.65 5.27
N SER A 605 -29.81 10.87 4.79
CA SER A 605 -29.95 10.05 3.58
C SER A 605 -30.72 8.76 3.86
N ASP A 606 -31.07 8.06 2.79
CA ASP A 606 -31.53 6.68 2.84
C ASP A 606 -30.91 5.94 1.65
N PHE A 607 -29.90 5.11 1.93
CA PHE A 607 -29.15 4.37 0.90
C PHE A 607 -30.03 3.40 0.12
N SER A 608 -31.21 3.02 0.64
CA SER A 608 -32.14 2.14 -0.07
C SER A 608 -32.98 2.87 -1.14
N THR A 609 -32.90 4.20 -1.23
CA THR A 609 -33.73 4.98 -2.15
C THR A 609 -33.14 5.11 -3.55
N ASP A 610 -31.81 5.05 -3.70
CA ASP A 610 -31.10 5.26 -4.96
C ASP A 610 -29.96 4.24 -5.15
N PHE A 611 -29.42 4.20 -6.36
CA PHE A 611 -28.22 3.41 -6.65
C PHE A 611 -26.97 4.17 -6.24
N HIS A 612 -26.04 3.45 -5.61
CA HIS A 612 -24.73 3.93 -5.23
C HIS A 612 -23.65 2.98 -5.75
N THR A 613 -22.45 3.51 -5.97
CA THR A 613 -21.29 2.69 -6.35
C THR A 613 -20.48 2.40 -5.10
N TYR A 614 -20.34 1.13 -4.76
CA TYR A 614 -19.54 0.67 -3.62
C TYR A 614 -18.28 0.02 -4.17
N ALA A 615 -17.11 0.46 -3.70
CA ALA A 615 -15.85 0.04 -4.28
C ALA A 615 -14.76 -0.20 -3.24
N LEU A 616 -13.81 -1.03 -3.63
CA LEU A 616 -12.57 -1.32 -2.93
C LEU A 616 -11.40 -1.21 -3.92
N ASP A 617 -10.44 -0.35 -3.59
CA ASP A 617 -9.10 -0.33 -4.17
C ASP A 617 -8.17 -1.12 -3.25
N TRP A 618 -7.52 -2.16 -3.77
CA TRP A 618 -6.74 -3.09 -2.96
C TRP A 618 -5.39 -3.41 -3.61
N ASP A 619 -4.30 -3.26 -2.86
CA ASP A 619 -2.95 -3.68 -3.25
C ASP A 619 -2.21 -4.39 -2.10
N SER A 620 -0.94 -4.73 -2.31
CA SER A 620 -0.10 -5.43 -1.33
C SER A 620 0.13 -4.70 0.01
N GLY A 621 -0.18 -3.39 0.06
CA GLY A 621 0.08 -2.52 1.19
C GLY A 621 -1.19 -1.91 1.79
N HIS A 622 -2.25 -1.74 1.00
CA HIS A 622 -3.43 -1.01 1.46
C HIS A 622 -4.74 -1.53 0.87
N MET A 623 -5.82 -1.25 1.59
CA MET A 623 -7.20 -1.32 1.08
C MET A 623 -7.89 0.01 1.33
N THR A 624 -8.57 0.56 0.33
CA THR A 624 -9.38 1.78 0.44
C THR A 624 -10.80 1.50 -0.04
N PHE A 625 -11.76 1.72 0.84
CA PHE A 625 -13.19 1.55 0.58
C PHE A 625 -13.83 2.90 0.28
N SER A 626 -14.73 2.92 -0.71
CA SER A 626 -15.42 4.14 -1.12
C SER A 626 -16.88 3.93 -1.48
N VAL A 627 -17.66 5.01 -1.31
CA VAL A 627 -19.05 5.11 -1.78
C VAL A 627 -19.16 6.30 -2.73
N ASP A 628 -19.61 6.04 -3.96
CA ASP A 628 -19.69 7.02 -5.06
C ASP A 628 -18.36 7.76 -5.29
N GLY A 629 -17.24 7.04 -5.17
CA GLY A 629 -15.88 7.57 -5.27
C GLY A 629 -15.40 8.35 -4.04
N ASN A 630 -16.20 8.44 -2.97
CA ASN A 630 -15.78 9.05 -1.70
C ASN A 630 -15.14 7.99 -0.81
N ALA A 631 -13.80 7.99 -0.72
CA ALA A 631 -13.07 7.14 0.21
C ALA A 631 -13.43 7.50 1.66
N PHE A 632 -13.73 6.49 2.48
CA PHE A 632 -14.13 6.69 3.89
C PHE A 632 -13.45 5.74 4.88
N PHE A 633 -12.90 4.63 4.39
CA PHE A 633 -12.15 3.69 5.21
C PHE A 633 -10.90 3.27 4.44
N THR A 634 -9.74 3.38 5.08
CA THR A 634 -8.46 2.94 4.50
C THR A 634 -7.69 2.18 5.55
N VAL A 635 -7.24 0.99 5.17
CA VAL A 635 -6.47 0.10 6.02
C VAL A 635 -5.08 -0.01 5.43
N ASP A 636 -4.09 0.50 6.15
CA ASP A 636 -2.67 0.29 5.86
C ASP A 636 -2.19 -1.00 6.54
N LYS A 637 -1.58 -1.89 5.76
CA LYS A 637 -1.07 -3.18 6.21
C LYS A 637 -0.09 -3.03 7.37
N ALA A 638 0.86 -2.10 7.26
CA ALA A 638 1.89 -1.94 8.28
C ALA A 638 1.29 -1.48 9.62
N ASN A 639 0.34 -0.55 9.59
CA ASN A 639 -0.40 -0.09 10.76
C ASN A 639 -1.28 -1.18 11.35
N LEU A 640 -2.00 -1.94 10.51
CA LEU A 640 -2.85 -3.04 10.97
C LEU A 640 -2.05 -4.11 11.72
N GLU A 641 -0.90 -4.51 11.15
CA GLU A 641 0.03 -5.47 11.75
C GLU A 641 0.62 -5.00 13.08
N GLN A 642 0.79 -3.69 13.26
CA GLN A 642 1.33 -3.09 14.48
C GLN A 642 0.28 -2.85 15.57
N THR A 643 -1.00 -2.73 15.21
CA THR A 643 -2.03 -2.27 16.14
C THR A 643 -3.09 -3.31 16.46
N ARG A 644 -3.29 -4.29 15.58
CA ARG A 644 -4.42 -5.21 15.67
C ARG A 644 -4.07 -6.67 15.41
N GLY A 645 -3.29 -6.96 14.36
CA GLY A 645 -2.93 -8.34 14.02
C GLY A 645 -2.47 -8.50 12.58
N PRO A 646 -2.08 -9.73 12.19
CA PRO A 646 -1.51 -9.99 10.87
C PRO A 646 -2.45 -9.62 9.72
N TRP A 647 -1.87 -9.18 8.62
CA TRP A 647 -2.55 -9.00 7.34
C TRP A 647 -2.62 -10.32 6.59
N ILE A 648 -3.83 -10.85 6.37
CA ILE A 648 -4.03 -12.17 5.77
C ILE A 648 -4.58 -12.12 4.35
N TYR A 649 -4.62 -10.94 3.72
CA TYR A 649 -5.39 -10.75 2.51
C TYR A 649 -4.64 -11.06 1.22
N ASP A 650 -3.33 -11.33 1.25
CA ASP A 650 -2.46 -11.48 0.07
C ASP A 650 -2.64 -12.82 -0.68
N HIS A 651 -3.87 -13.21 -0.98
CA HIS A 651 -4.24 -14.42 -1.72
C HIS A 651 -5.55 -14.21 -2.50
N PRO A 652 -6.01 -15.17 -3.32
CA PRO A 652 -7.25 -15.01 -4.08
C PRO A 652 -8.51 -14.96 -3.21
N PHE A 653 -9.46 -14.12 -3.62
CA PHE A 653 -10.80 -13.98 -3.08
C PHE A 653 -11.84 -14.11 -4.21
N TYR A 654 -13.07 -14.46 -3.84
CA TYR A 654 -14.22 -14.43 -4.75
C TYR A 654 -15.33 -13.53 -4.23
N ILE A 655 -16.11 -13.00 -5.15
CA ILE A 655 -17.22 -12.07 -4.90
C ILE A 655 -18.47 -12.84 -4.43
N ILE A 656 -19.19 -12.26 -3.47
CA ILE A 656 -20.49 -12.69 -2.97
C ILE A 656 -21.47 -11.50 -2.98
N LEU A 657 -22.70 -11.76 -3.42
CA LEU A 657 -23.83 -10.85 -3.31
C LEU A 657 -24.98 -11.58 -2.61
N ASN A 658 -25.56 -10.98 -1.57
CA ASN A 658 -26.75 -11.52 -0.90
C ASN A 658 -27.66 -10.44 -0.34
N ASN A 659 -28.89 -10.85 0.01
CA ASN A 659 -29.87 -10.01 0.68
C ASN A 659 -30.45 -10.72 1.91
N ALA A 660 -29.75 -10.72 3.04
CA ALA A 660 -30.15 -11.48 4.22
C ALA A 660 -31.40 -10.90 4.90
N VAL A 661 -32.13 -11.74 5.63
CA VAL A 661 -33.32 -11.36 6.41
C VAL A 661 -33.15 -11.80 7.86
N GLY A 662 -33.01 -10.85 8.77
CA GLY A 662 -32.69 -11.10 10.17
C GLY A 662 -31.18 -11.18 10.38
N GLY A 663 -30.79 -11.58 11.59
CA GLY A 663 -29.39 -11.64 12.02
C GLY A 663 -29.20 -11.02 13.39
N ASP A 664 -28.13 -11.42 14.08
CA ASP A 664 -27.79 -10.92 15.41
C ASP A 664 -27.58 -9.39 15.42
N TRP A 665 -27.04 -8.84 14.32
CA TRP A 665 -26.78 -7.41 14.16
C TRP A 665 -27.99 -6.60 13.66
N PRO A 666 -28.63 -6.91 12.52
CA PRO A 666 -29.80 -6.15 12.05
C PRO A 666 -31.06 -6.37 12.89
N GLY A 667 -31.09 -7.46 13.69
CA GLY A 667 -32.28 -7.92 14.40
C GLY A 667 -33.32 -8.55 13.46
N ALA A 668 -34.32 -9.21 14.03
CA ALA A 668 -35.39 -9.81 13.23
C ALA A 668 -36.29 -8.74 12.57
N PRO A 669 -36.96 -9.07 11.45
CA PRO A 669 -38.07 -8.27 10.95
C PRO A 669 -39.20 -8.14 11.99
N ASP A 670 -39.88 -7.01 12.01
CA ASP A 670 -40.97 -6.70 12.94
C ASP A 670 -42.23 -6.17 12.23
N ALA A 671 -43.13 -5.53 12.97
CA ALA A 671 -44.37 -4.99 12.41
C ALA A 671 -44.17 -3.80 11.43
N THR A 672 -42.97 -3.21 11.41
CA THR A 672 -42.59 -2.13 10.49
C THR A 672 -41.94 -2.63 9.20
N SER A 673 -41.50 -3.90 9.18
CA SER A 673 -40.85 -4.51 8.03
C SER A 673 -41.82 -4.67 6.85
N VAL A 674 -41.39 -4.23 5.66
CA VAL A 674 -42.15 -4.33 4.42
C VAL A 674 -41.52 -5.39 3.52
N PHE A 675 -42.31 -6.33 2.99
CA PHE A 675 -41.88 -7.34 2.02
C PHE A 675 -42.79 -7.35 0.78
N PRO A 676 -42.29 -7.71 -0.41
CA PRO A 676 -40.90 -8.10 -0.69
C PRO A 676 -39.93 -6.91 -0.68
N GLN A 677 -38.63 -7.21 -0.52
CA GLN A 677 -37.53 -6.25 -0.58
C GLN A 677 -36.52 -6.66 -1.64
N LYS A 678 -35.94 -5.69 -2.33
CA LYS A 678 -35.07 -5.94 -3.48
C LYS A 678 -33.74 -5.23 -3.30
N MET A 679 -32.66 -5.99 -3.38
CA MET A 679 -31.36 -5.44 -3.75
C MET A 679 -31.26 -5.49 -5.27
N LEU A 680 -31.03 -4.33 -5.91
CA LEU A 680 -30.82 -4.24 -7.35
C LEU A 680 -29.34 -3.99 -7.61
N VAL A 681 -28.74 -4.77 -8.51
CA VAL A 681 -27.34 -4.62 -8.92
C VAL A 681 -27.31 -4.33 -10.41
N ASP A 682 -26.82 -3.14 -10.77
CA ASP A 682 -26.68 -2.68 -12.15
C ASP A 682 -25.46 -3.32 -12.81
N TYR A 683 -24.32 -3.31 -12.12
CA TYR A 683 -23.13 -4.02 -12.57
C TYR A 683 -22.21 -4.42 -11.42
N VAL A 684 -21.31 -5.36 -11.70
CA VAL A 684 -20.10 -5.66 -10.92
C VAL A 684 -18.90 -5.63 -11.86
N ARG A 685 -17.80 -4.98 -11.46
CA ARG A 685 -16.57 -4.90 -12.25
C ARG A 685 -15.33 -5.08 -11.38
N VAL A 686 -14.30 -5.69 -11.97
CA VAL A 686 -12.96 -5.81 -11.38
C VAL A 686 -11.90 -5.39 -12.41
N SER A 687 -10.97 -4.53 -12.02
CA SER A 687 -9.85 -4.05 -12.84
C SER A 687 -8.50 -4.29 -12.16
N GLN A 688 -7.47 -4.64 -12.96
CA GLN A 688 -6.11 -4.93 -12.49
C GLN A 688 -5.02 -4.45 -13.45
#